data_AF-A0A085FI62-F1
#
_entry.id   AF-A0A085FI62-F1
#
_cell.length_a   1.000
_cell.length_b   1.000
_cell.length_c   1.000
_cell.angle_alpha   90.00
_cell.angle_beta   90.00
_cell.angle_gamma   90.00
#
_symmetry.space_group_name_H-M   'P 1'
#
loop_
_entity.id
_entity.type
_entity.pdbx_description
1 polymer ?
#
loop_
_entity_poly.entity_id
_entity_poly.type
_entity_poly.pdbx_seq_one_letter_code
_entity_poly.pdbx_strand_id
1 'polypeptide(L)'
;MPLVSHHGEGPAYGGTPSDGSVLAAVADLRARGLKVTLYPIIMMDVPSGNSLPDPYSGTAGQGAYPWRGRITCHPAPGRAGSPDQTGVAAAQISAFVANGYRSMVLHYAGIAEASGADALLIGSEMRGLTTVRGAGNSFPFVEALVGLAAEARAIVGPATKLSYAGDWSEYSGYQPDGEKFFHLDPLWASPHIDAVGIDNYMPLADWRDGAGHADAALSANGYDLDYLMGNIAGGEGFDWYYASDADRAAGTRSPIGDGTYGEPWVWRYKDIRSWWSQWHHDRPGGVRNAMPTGWVPGSKPIWMTELGCGAVDKAANQPNIFGDDKSAESGRPYFSSGLPDPLMQRQFLRAHQAYWRDPANNPAGMIDVSRVYLWTWDARPYPAFPAQVDVWADGPNHRTGHWLTGRLGGLASDELASAIAAEHGVALTAEPAAPFVSGYVLGTATTGREALKPLLEVAGLSLRGTLDGLHAGVPRLVHTLTLDPLQLAAGEGPTLSRRRGDAMEAPGRLALCYVDRERDYLTGTVTAIARADGPLVGEALALVLDSAAARLAAERVLDSRAAARETLDFVLPPSLLALEPGDLVNIAGLAEGPFEIAEIRDGLSRQIKARTLPNNTAVATAVDRPLAPGGGEFAEVLPLVAVAHLPALPDDPGRSRLVVAGYAQPWPGHLLVTDETTGAAVVELTRRAGMGETVTAFGAGPLGVWELGNVIEVSLLSGHLASADELAVLAGSNRIAVESGGNWEVIGFGAAELLAPGHFRLSRLLRGLEGTVPVATAPGCRVIVLDGRAVTLPVETQLLGEERAFRVYAGSSDVTGTVWPVATGVAPALPLPPAQLRARREADGGIALSWVRRSRADGDGWGAVESPLEYQPESYRIDILNGSTLVRTLSSATPAVSYGPAEQMADFGALPADFGFSVAQISPVLGVGHAATGEFHG
;
A
#
# COMPACT_ATOMS: atom_id res chain seq x y z
N MET A 1 -12.05 -5.68 2.68
CA MET A 1 -10.92 -6.08 1.82
C MET A 1 -10.58 -7.51 2.16
N PRO A 2 -10.56 -8.47 1.21
CA PRO A 2 -10.13 -9.83 1.52
C PRO A 2 -8.70 -9.78 2.04
N LEU A 3 -8.42 -10.54 3.10
CA LEU A 3 -7.08 -10.68 3.63
C LEU A 3 -6.26 -11.55 2.68
N VAL A 4 -5.08 -11.10 2.27
CA VAL A 4 -4.22 -11.86 1.35
C VAL A 4 -3.36 -12.86 2.14
N SER A 5 -2.71 -12.38 3.19
CA SER A 5 -1.78 -13.20 3.99
C SER A 5 -1.63 -12.70 5.43
N HIS A 6 -1.01 -13.54 6.27
CA HIS A 6 -0.79 -13.29 7.70
C HIS A 6 0.70 -13.21 8.05
N HIS A 7 1.03 -12.38 9.04
CA HIS A 7 2.35 -12.34 9.69
C HIS A 7 2.15 -12.28 11.21
N GLY A 8 2.62 -13.32 11.92
CA GLY A 8 2.30 -13.51 13.33
C GLY A 8 0.80 -13.70 13.54
N GLU A 9 0.22 -12.96 14.49
CA GLU A 9 -1.23 -12.97 14.76
C GLU A 9 -2.02 -11.96 13.90
N GLY A 10 -1.32 -11.11 13.12
CA GLY A 10 -1.91 -10.01 12.36
C GLY A 10 -1.91 -10.22 10.83
N PRO A 11 -2.55 -9.31 10.10
CA PRO A 11 -2.51 -9.29 8.63
C PRO A 11 -1.12 -8.87 8.11
N ALA A 12 -0.58 -9.57 7.12
CA ALA A 12 0.65 -9.17 6.42
C ALA A 12 0.35 -8.20 5.26
N TYR A 13 -0.62 -8.54 4.41
CA TYR A 13 -1.19 -7.66 3.41
C TYR A 13 -2.71 -7.83 3.33
N GLY A 14 -3.42 -6.70 3.23
CA GLY A 14 -4.81 -6.70 2.76
C GLY A 14 -4.89 -6.73 1.24
N GLY A 15 -6.05 -7.10 0.70
CA GLY A 15 -6.32 -6.98 -0.73
C GLY A 15 -6.26 -5.53 -1.21
N THR A 16 -6.14 -5.33 -2.52
CA THR A 16 -6.20 -4.01 -3.15
C THR A 16 -7.60 -3.39 -3.02
N PRO A 17 -7.73 -2.05 -3.02
CA PRO A 17 -9.04 -1.40 -2.98
C PRO A 17 -9.92 -1.88 -4.14
N SER A 18 -11.22 -1.98 -3.90
CA SER A 18 -12.16 -2.32 -4.97
C SER A 18 -12.19 -1.22 -6.03
N ASP A 19 -12.48 -1.57 -7.28
CA ASP A 19 -12.66 -0.59 -8.37
C ASP A 19 -13.65 0.52 -7.98
N GLY A 20 -14.76 0.16 -7.33
CA GLY A 20 -15.76 1.11 -6.85
C GLY A 20 -15.18 2.12 -5.84
N SER A 21 -14.34 1.65 -4.92
CA SER A 21 -13.65 2.53 -3.96
C SER A 21 -12.66 3.48 -4.65
N VAL A 22 -11.92 2.99 -5.65
CA VAL A 22 -10.99 3.82 -6.43
C VAL A 22 -11.76 4.88 -7.23
N LEU A 23 -12.83 4.49 -7.93
CA LEU A 23 -13.69 5.40 -8.69
C LEU A 23 -14.29 6.50 -7.80
N ALA A 24 -14.80 6.14 -6.62
CA ALA A 24 -15.33 7.08 -5.65
C ALA A 24 -14.27 8.06 -5.14
N ALA A 25 -13.06 7.56 -4.82
CA ALA A 25 -11.95 8.40 -4.37
C ALA A 25 -11.51 9.40 -5.45
N VAL A 26 -11.38 8.95 -6.71
CA VAL A 26 -11.04 9.85 -7.83
C VAL A 26 -12.13 10.92 -8.01
N ALA A 27 -13.41 10.54 -7.93
CA ALA A 27 -14.51 11.48 -8.05
C ALA A 27 -14.50 12.55 -6.94
N ASP A 28 -14.29 12.16 -5.67
CA ASP A 28 -14.18 13.10 -4.54
C ASP A 28 -12.99 14.06 -4.70
N LEU A 29 -11.81 13.54 -5.01
CA LEU A 29 -10.61 14.36 -5.21
C LEU A 29 -10.80 15.38 -6.33
N ARG A 30 -11.43 14.96 -7.45
CA ARG A 30 -11.74 15.86 -8.57
C ARG A 30 -12.79 16.90 -8.21
N ALA A 31 -13.81 16.54 -7.42
CA ALA A 31 -14.81 17.49 -6.92
C ALA A 31 -14.17 18.59 -6.04
N ARG A 32 -13.05 18.29 -5.38
CA ARG A 32 -12.23 19.27 -4.63
C ARG A 32 -11.26 20.07 -5.50
N GLY A 33 -11.23 19.84 -6.81
CA GLY A 33 -10.34 20.50 -7.76
C GLY A 33 -8.92 19.93 -7.79
N LEU A 34 -8.69 18.74 -7.23
CA LEU A 34 -7.39 18.07 -7.24
C LEU A 34 -7.24 17.23 -8.52
N LYS A 35 -6.03 17.24 -9.08
CA LYS A 35 -5.63 16.32 -10.15
C LYS A 35 -5.26 14.98 -9.55
N VAL A 36 -5.61 13.89 -10.24
CA VAL A 36 -5.41 12.53 -9.73
C VAL A 36 -4.50 11.72 -10.65
N THR A 37 -3.50 11.08 -10.05
CA THR A 37 -2.65 10.09 -10.72
C THR A 37 -2.92 8.73 -10.11
N LEU A 38 -3.32 7.76 -10.94
CA LEU A 38 -3.42 6.37 -10.51
C LEU A 38 -2.03 5.74 -10.51
N TYR A 39 -1.68 5.17 -9.36
CA TYR A 39 -0.37 4.59 -9.11
C TYR A 39 -0.51 3.15 -8.59
N PRO A 40 -0.77 2.17 -9.49
CA PRO A 40 -0.78 0.77 -9.12
C PRO A 40 0.64 0.25 -8.85
N ILE A 41 0.84 -0.41 -7.70
CA ILE A 41 2.11 -1.01 -7.28
C ILE A 41 1.96 -2.49 -6.93
N ILE A 42 3.04 -3.25 -7.06
CA ILE A 42 3.12 -4.67 -6.69
C ILE A 42 3.81 -4.78 -5.33
N MET A 43 3.20 -5.53 -4.41
CA MET A 43 3.80 -5.89 -3.13
C MET A 43 4.21 -7.37 -3.16
N MET A 44 5.39 -7.70 -2.62
CA MET A 44 5.88 -9.08 -2.61
C MET A 44 5.43 -9.79 -1.33
N ASP A 45 4.54 -10.77 -1.48
CA ASP A 45 4.03 -11.60 -0.39
C ASP A 45 4.84 -12.90 -0.25
N VAL A 46 6.10 -12.75 0.13
CA VAL A 46 7.03 -13.87 0.32
C VAL A 46 7.21 -14.12 1.82
N PRO A 47 6.67 -15.22 2.38
CA PRO A 47 6.79 -15.48 3.81
C PRO A 47 8.22 -15.86 4.19
N SER A 48 8.58 -15.58 5.45
CA SER A 48 9.85 -16.00 6.04
C SER A 48 10.00 -17.52 6.00
N GLY A 49 11.19 -18.00 5.65
CA GLY A 49 11.50 -19.44 5.68
C GLY A 49 10.93 -20.26 4.52
N ASN A 50 10.52 -19.61 3.42
CA ASN A 50 10.19 -20.31 2.18
C ASN A 50 11.39 -21.15 1.68
N SER A 51 11.13 -22.20 0.89
CA SER A 51 12.17 -23.11 0.39
C SER A 51 12.63 -22.80 -1.04
N LEU A 52 12.11 -21.74 -1.66
CA LEU A 52 12.47 -21.36 -3.01
C LEU A 52 13.90 -20.79 -3.04
N PRO A 53 14.67 -21.05 -4.10
CA PRO A 53 16.02 -20.51 -4.20
C PRO A 53 15.98 -19.00 -4.39
N ASP A 54 16.77 -18.28 -3.60
CA ASP A 54 16.97 -16.85 -3.75
C ASP A 54 17.77 -16.56 -5.04
N PRO A 55 17.24 -15.76 -5.98
CA PRO A 55 17.93 -15.47 -7.23
C PRO A 55 19.27 -14.73 -7.05
N TYR A 56 19.47 -14.00 -5.95
CA TYR A 56 20.69 -13.22 -5.72
C TYR A 56 21.76 -13.99 -4.94
N SER A 57 21.38 -14.83 -3.97
CA SER A 57 22.36 -15.61 -3.19
C SER A 57 22.58 -17.02 -3.76
N GLY A 58 21.54 -17.62 -4.37
CA GLY A 58 21.52 -19.01 -4.80
C GLY A 58 21.24 -20.01 -3.67
N THR A 59 21.05 -19.54 -2.43
CA THR A 59 20.70 -20.39 -1.29
C THR A 59 19.18 -20.59 -1.21
N ALA A 60 18.74 -21.60 -0.48
CA ALA A 60 17.32 -21.76 -0.17
C ALA A 60 16.83 -20.61 0.74
N GLY A 61 15.63 -20.10 0.47
CA GLY A 61 15.01 -19.02 1.22
C GLY A 61 15.19 -17.66 0.54
N GLN A 62 14.16 -17.25 -0.20
CA GLN A 62 14.04 -15.86 -0.64
C GLN A 62 13.84 -14.94 0.57
N GLY A 63 14.31 -13.70 0.48
CA GLY A 63 14.07 -12.67 1.51
C GLY A 63 12.58 -12.54 1.82
N ALA A 64 12.23 -12.34 3.10
CA ALA A 64 10.85 -12.17 3.53
C ALA A 64 10.32 -10.81 3.09
N TYR A 65 9.11 -10.76 2.52
CA TYR A 65 8.42 -9.55 2.06
C TYR A 65 9.36 -8.52 1.38
N PRO A 66 10.12 -8.93 0.34
CA PRO A 66 11.16 -8.11 -0.25
C PRO A 66 10.55 -6.94 -1.04
N TRP A 67 11.34 -5.92 -1.32
CA TRP A 67 10.92 -4.85 -2.21
C TRP A 67 10.71 -5.37 -3.65
N ARG A 68 9.73 -4.81 -4.37
CA ARG A 68 9.40 -5.20 -5.76
C ARG A 68 10.58 -5.07 -6.73
N GLY A 69 11.51 -4.14 -6.48
CA GLY A 69 12.74 -4.02 -7.26
C GLY A 69 13.68 -5.21 -7.17
N ARG A 70 13.40 -6.19 -6.30
CA ARG A 70 14.11 -7.48 -6.23
C ARG A 70 13.63 -8.52 -7.25
N ILE A 71 12.50 -8.31 -7.93
CA ILE A 71 12.03 -9.25 -8.96
C ILE A 71 13.05 -9.24 -10.12
N THR A 72 13.54 -10.41 -10.54
CA THR A 72 14.62 -10.57 -11.54
C THR A 72 14.52 -11.93 -12.24
N CYS A 73 15.32 -12.16 -13.29
CA CYS A 73 15.57 -13.50 -13.83
C CYS A 73 16.26 -14.40 -12.79
N HIS A 74 16.11 -15.73 -12.94
CA HIS A 74 16.74 -16.70 -12.05
C HIS A 74 17.74 -17.60 -12.79
N PRO A 75 19.01 -17.67 -12.34
CA PRO A 75 19.66 -16.81 -11.34
C PRO A 75 19.77 -15.33 -11.76
N ALA A 76 19.90 -14.40 -10.81
CA ALA A 76 19.99 -12.96 -11.09
C ALA A 76 21.25 -12.58 -11.91
N PRO A 77 21.27 -11.43 -12.60
CA PRO A 77 22.47 -10.94 -13.27
C PRO A 77 23.70 -10.91 -12.35
N GLY A 78 24.87 -11.24 -12.89
CA GLY A 78 26.12 -11.35 -12.12
C GLY A 78 26.27 -12.63 -11.30
N ARG A 79 25.27 -13.53 -11.28
CA ARG A 79 25.38 -14.85 -10.64
C ARG A 79 25.82 -15.93 -11.61
N ALA A 80 26.51 -16.94 -11.09
CA ALA A 80 26.94 -18.09 -11.88
C ALA A 80 25.73 -18.80 -12.49
N GLY A 81 25.76 -19.03 -13.81
CA GLY A 81 24.66 -19.66 -14.54
C GLY A 81 23.45 -18.77 -14.79
N SER A 82 23.54 -17.45 -14.55
CA SER A 82 22.47 -16.50 -14.89
C SER A 82 22.14 -16.55 -16.39
N PRO A 83 20.84 -16.48 -16.77
CA PRO A 83 20.43 -16.34 -18.17
C PRO A 83 20.57 -14.91 -18.70
N ASP A 84 21.07 -13.94 -17.92
CA ASP A 84 21.33 -12.57 -18.37
C ASP A 84 22.16 -12.56 -19.67
N GLN A 85 21.85 -11.61 -20.56
CA GLN A 85 22.39 -11.50 -21.93
C GLN A 85 22.00 -12.65 -22.90
N THR A 86 21.00 -13.47 -22.57
CA THR A 86 20.55 -14.59 -23.42
C THR A 86 19.07 -14.51 -23.80
N GLY A 87 18.65 -15.34 -24.76
CA GLY A 87 17.23 -15.49 -25.09
C GLY A 87 16.39 -16.13 -23.96
N VAL A 88 17.02 -16.84 -23.02
CA VAL A 88 16.32 -17.44 -21.87
C VAL A 88 15.83 -16.35 -20.91
N ALA A 89 16.64 -15.30 -20.68
CA ALA A 89 16.20 -14.15 -19.89
C ALA A 89 14.98 -13.47 -20.53
N ALA A 90 15.02 -13.24 -21.85
CA ALA A 90 13.87 -12.68 -22.58
C ALA A 90 12.60 -13.53 -22.44
N ALA A 91 12.72 -14.87 -22.47
CA ALA A 91 11.60 -15.78 -22.26
C ALA A 91 11.03 -15.69 -20.83
N GLN A 92 11.89 -15.62 -19.80
CA GLN A 92 11.46 -15.45 -18.40
C GLN A 92 10.72 -14.12 -18.19
N ILE A 93 11.24 -13.03 -18.76
CA ILE A 93 10.58 -11.72 -18.71
C ILE A 93 9.22 -11.76 -19.41
N SER A 94 9.15 -12.33 -20.61
CA SER A 94 7.89 -12.47 -21.35
C SER A 94 6.85 -13.25 -20.56
N ALA A 95 7.26 -14.33 -19.88
CA ALA A 95 6.38 -15.09 -19.00
C ALA A 95 5.86 -14.27 -17.82
N PHE A 96 6.71 -13.46 -17.16
CA PHE A 96 6.28 -12.56 -16.09
C PHE A 96 5.25 -11.53 -16.59
N VAL A 97 5.50 -10.91 -17.74
CA VAL A 97 4.59 -9.90 -18.32
C VAL A 97 3.23 -10.51 -18.65
N ALA A 98 3.23 -11.71 -19.23
CA ALA A 98 2.01 -12.46 -19.56
C ALA A 98 1.26 -12.95 -18.31
N ASN A 99 1.98 -13.27 -17.23
CA ASN A 99 1.42 -13.79 -15.99
C ASN A 99 0.96 -12.69 -15.03
N GLY A 100 0.06 -11.83 -15.51
CA GLY A 100 -0.69 -10.88 -14.68
C GLY A 100 -0.25 -9.42 -14.78
N TYR A 101 1.04 -9.12 -15.03
CA TYR A 101 1.50 -7.72 -15.09
C TYR A 101 0.78 -6.91 -16.18
N ARG A 102 0.71 -7.44 -17.41
CA ARG A 102 -0.04 -6.81 -18.51
C ARG A 102 -1.52 -6.62 -18.15
N SER A 103 -2.17 -7.65 -17.61
CA SER A 103 -3.59 -7.60 -17.23
C SER A 103 -3.86 -6.54 -16.17
N MET A 104 -2.99 -6.43 -15.16
CA MET A 104 -3.06 -5.41 -14.12
C MET A 104 -2.98 -4.00 -14.73
N VAL A 105 -1.97 -3.73 -15.57
CA VAL A 105 -1.79 -2.40 -16.18
C VAL A 105 -2.99 -2.01 -17.04
N LEU A 106 -3.51 -2.93 -17.86
CA LEU A 106 -4.67 -2.65 -18.72
C LEU A 106 -5.97 -2.50 -17.92
N HIS A 107 -6.13 -3.23 -16.80
CA HIS A 107 -7.25 -3.03 -15.88
C HIS A 107 -7.26 -1.61 -15.31
N TYR A 108 -6.11 -1.15 -14.78
CA TYR A 108 -5.99 0.21 -14.25
C TYR A 108 -6.07 1.29 -15.34
N ALA A 109 -5.73 0.97 -16.59
CA ALA A 109 -6.03 1.84 -17.74
C ALA A 109 -7.55 2.00 -17.94
N GLY A 110 -8.32 0.91 -17.84
CA GLY A 110 -9.79 0.98 -17.86
C GLY A 110 -10.35 1.81 -16.70
N ILE A 111 -9.81 1.65 -15.48
CA ILE A 111 -10.20 2.49 -14.34
C ILE A 111 -9.84 3.96 -14.57
N ALA A 112 -8.66 4.25 -15.12
CA ALA A 112 -8.23 5.61 -15.41
C ALA A 112 -9.16 6.30 -16.41
N GLU A 113 -9.56 5.59 -17.47
CA GLU A 113 -10.56 6.05 -18.44
C GLU A 113 -11.92 6.30 -17.76
N ALA A 114 -12.45 5.31 -17.04
CA ALA A 114 -13.78 5.38 -16.42
C ALA A 114 -13.88 6.46 -15.33
N SER A 115 -12.80 6.68 -14.57
CA SER A 115 -12.74 7.67 -13.50
C SER A 115 -12.40 9.08 -13.98
N GLY A 116 -11.84 9.21 -15.19
CA GLY A 116 -11.28 10.46 -15.70
C GLY A 116 -10.01 10.90 -14.95
N ALA A 117 -9.18 9.96 -14.50
CA ALA A 117 -7.90 10.28 -13.86
C ALA A 117 -6.96 11.07 -14.81
N ASP A 118 -6.21 12.03 -14.25
CA ASP A 118 -5.31 12.91 -15.01
C ASP A 118 -4.04 12.19 -15.47
N ALA A 119 -3.62 11.15 -14.75
CA ALA A 119 -2.49 10.32 -15.15
C ALA A 119 -2.58 8.88 -14.64
N LEU A 120 -1.85 7.98 -15.28
CA LEU A 120 -1.63 6.59 -14.87
C LEU A 120 -0.14 6.26 -14.96
N LEU A 121 0.40 5.64 -13.92
CA LEU A 121 1.71 5.03 -13.94
C LEU A 121 1.61 3.56 -14.35
N ILE A 122 2.35 3.15 -15.39
CA ILE A 122 2.30 1.78 -15.96
C ILE A 122 3.20 0.78 -15.21
N GLY A 123 3.84 1.22 -14.13
CA GLY A 123 4.79 0.47 -13.34
C GLY A 123 5.64 1.38 -12.47
N SER A 124 6.31 0.78 -11.49
CA SER A 124 7.25 1.49 -10.63
C SER A 124 8.34 0.59 -10.05
N GLU A 125 9.55 1.12 -9.96
CA GLU A 125 10.68 0.55 -9.21
C GLU A 125 10.98 -0.91 -9.56
N MET A 126 10.75 -1.30 -10.81
CA MET A 126 10.99 -2.66 -11.31
C MET A 126 12.46 -2.85 -11.73
N ARG A 127 13.39 -2.21 -11.00
CA ARG A 127 14.84 -2.14 -11.32
C ARG A 127 15.45 -3.50 -11.63
N GLY A 128 15.11 -4.52 -10.83
CA GLY A 128 15.58 -5.89 -11.03
C GLY A 128 15.12 -6.52 -12.34
N LEU A 129 14.00 -6.06 -12.94
CA LEU A 129 13.50 -6.53 -14.25
C LEU A 129 14.01 -5.67 -15.41
N THR A 130 14.00 -4.34 -15.24
CA THR A 130 14.43 -3.41 -16.30
C THR A 130 15.90 -3.54 -16.64
N THR A 131 16.74 -3.99 -15.69
CA THR A 131 18.17 -4.22 -15.89
C THR A 131 18.54 -5.60 -16.41
N VAL A 132 17.58 -6.54 -16.52
CA VAL A 132 17.82 -7.85 -17.15
C VAL A 132 18.04 -7.67 -18.65
N ARG A 133 19.15 -8.22 -19.15
CA ARG A 133 19.54 -8.13 -20.55
C ARG A 133 19.14 -9.39 -21.32
N GLY A 134 18.69 -9.19 -22.55
CA GLY A 134 18.57 -10.23 -23.57
C GLY A 134 19.81 -10.32 -24.44
N ALA A 135 19.74 -11.13 -25.51
CA ALA A 135 20.83 -11.25 -26.48
C ALA A 135 21.22 -9.87 -27.06
N GLY A 136 22.52 -9.62 -27.17
CA GLY A 136 23.05 -8.37 -27.73
C GLY A 136 22.85 -7.13 -26.86
N ASN A 137 22.71 -7.29 -25.53
CA ASN A 137 22.39 -6.21 -24.59
C ASN A 137 21.04 -5.51 -24.89
N SER A 138 20.05 -6.24 -25.39
CA SER A 138 18.64 -5.81 -25.39
C SER A 138 18.08 -5.78 -23.97
N PHE A 139 17.00 -5.03 -23.73
CA PHE A 139 16.34 -4.93 -22.42
C PHE A 139 14.86 -5.34 -22.53
N PRO A 140 14.55 -6.65 -22.48
CA PRO A 140 13.23 -7.18 -22.85
C PRO A 140 12.07 -6.62 -22.03
N PHE A 141 12.29 -6.29 -20.75
CA PHE A 141 11.23 -5.72 -19.92
C PHE A 141 10.93 -4.27 -20.30
N VAL A 142 11.96 -3.50 -20.68
CA VAL A 142 11.77 -2.13 -21.19
C VAL A 142 11.02 -2.16 -22.53
N GLU A 143 11.35 -3.10 -23.42
CA GLU A 143 10.60 -3.32 -24.67
C GLU A 143 9.13 -3.66 -24.39
N ALA A 144 8.87 -4.50 -23.38
CA ALA A 144 7.51 -4.81 -22.95
C ALA A 144 6.78 -3.58 -22.38
N LEU A 145 7.45 -2.73 -21.58
CA LEU A 145 6.88 -1.48 -21.08
C LEU A 145 6.53 -0.50 -22.21
N VAL A 146 7.36 -0.42 -23.26
CA VAL A 146 7.06 0.39 -24.45
C VAL A 146 5.79 -0.11 -25.15
N GLY A 147 5.64 -1.43 -25.32
CA GLY A 147 4.43 -2.05 -25.86
C GLY A 147 3.20 -1.77 -24.99
N LEU A 148 3.32 -1.98 -23.68
CA LEU A 148 2.25 -1.72 -22.71
C LEU A 148 1.84 -0.24 -22.69
N ALA A 149 2.77 0.69 -22.84
CA ALA A 149 2.45 2.12 -22.93
C ALA A 149 1.56 2.42 -24.16
N ALA A 150 1.81 1.76 -25.30
CA ALA A 150 0.99 1.90 -26.49
C ALA A 150 -0.42 1.31 -26.29
N GLU A 151 -0.51 0.14 -25.66
CA GLU A 151 -1.79 -0.51 -25.36
C GLU A 151 -2.62 0.29 -24.34
N ALA A 152 -1.99 0.76 -23.25
CA ALA A 152 -2.64 1.63 -22.26
C ALA A 152 -3.12 2.94 -22.90
N ARG A 153 -2.31 3.54 -23.80
CA ARG A 153 -2.68 4.75 -24.56
C ARG A 153 -3.93 4.53 -25.40
N ALA A 154 -4.08 3.36 -26.01
CA ALA A 154 -5.26 3.04 -26.82
C ALA A 154 -6.56 3.01 -25.99
N ILE A 155 -6.46 2.71 -24.68
CA ILE A 155 -7.60 2.72 -23.75
C ILE A 155 -7.86 4.14 -23.25
N VAL A 156 -6.86 4.79 -22.63
CA VAL A 156 -7.08 6.06 -21.92
C VAL A 156 -7.15 7.29 -22.83
N GLY A 157 -6.78 7.16 -24.11
CA GLY A 157 -6.72 8.26 -25.06
C GLY A 157 -5.65 9.31 -24.73
N PRO A 158 -5.63 10.47 -25.40
CA PRO A 158 -4.58 11.48 -25.25
C PRO A 158 -4.73 12.39 -24.01
N ALA A 159 -5.90 12.37 -23.36
CA ALA A 159 -6.21 13.27 -22.24
C ALA A 159 -5.52 12.83 -20.94
N THR A 160 -5.58 11.54 -20.62
CA THR A 160 -4.88 10.95 -19.46
C THR A 160 -3.40 10.82 -19.77
N LYS A 161 -2.54 11.28 -18.85
CA LYS A 161 -1.10 11.21 -19.03
C LYS A 161 -0.53 9.85 -18.61
N LEU A 162 0.48 9.35 -19.32
CA LEU A 162 1.12 8.08 -19.01
C LEU A 162 2.59 8.27 -18.65
N SER A 163 3.05 7.56 -17.62
CA SER A 163 4.46 7.51 -17.25
C SER A 163 4.81 6.16 -16.61
N TYR A 164 6.10 5.92 -16.41
CA TYR A 164 6.65 4.90 -15.51
C TYR A 164 7.34 5.61 -14.35
N ALA A 165 7.34 5.01 -13.15
CA ALA A 165 8.02 5.55 -11.98
C ALA A 165 9.36 4.82 -11.79
N GLY A 166 10.45 5.39 -12.30
CA GLY A 166 11.78 4.78 -12.15
C GLY A 166 12.31 4.98 -10.73
N ASP A 167 12.92 3.95 -10.16
CA ASP A 167 13.65 4.10 -8.90
C ASP A 167 14.78 5.16 -9.05
N TRP A 168 15.07 5.93 -8.01
CA TRP A 168 16.15 6.92 -8.02
C TRP A 168 17.52 6.34 -8.41
N SER A 169 17.77 5.05 -8.16
CA SER A 169 19.00 4.35 -8.53
C SER A 169 18.94 3.69 -9.92
N GLU A 170 17.82 3.81 -10.63
CA GLU A 170 17.54 3.16 -11.92
C GLU A 170 17.40 4.17 -13.07
N TYR A 171 16.66 5.26 -12.85
CA TYR A 171 16.21 6.18 -13.91
C TYR A 171 17.36 6.71 -14.80
N SER A 172 18.53 6.95 -14.18
CA SER A 172 19.70 7.56 -14.83
C SER A 172 20.47 6.60 -15.74
N GLY A 173 20.13 5.32 -15.77
CA GLY A 173 20.74 4.29 -16.60
C GLY A 173 21.48 3.20 -15.83
N TYR A 174 21.51 2.00 -16.40
CA TYR A 174 22.16 0.81 -15.85
C TYR A 174 23.68 0.89 -16.03
N GLN A 175 24.43 0.53 -15.00
CA GLN A 175 25.88 0.72 -14.94
C GLN A 175 26.64 -0.51 -14.38
N PRO A 176 26.66 -1.65 -15.09
CA PRO A 176 27.44 -2.81 -14.68
C PRO A 176 28.93 -2.62 -15.01
N ASP A 177 29.83 -2.91 -14.07
CA ASP A 177 31.29 -3.05 -14.29
C ASP A 177 31.93 -2.01 -15.25
N GLY A 178 31.67 -0.72 -15.03
CA GLY A 178 32.24 0.38 -15.82
C GLY A 178 31.58 0.62 -17.19
N GLU A 179 30.55 -0.15 -17.54
CA GLU A 179 29.66 0.11 -18.66
C GLU A 179 28.56 1.11 -18.29
N LYS A 180 27.94 1.74 -19.30
CA LYS A 180 26.76 2.58 -19.11
C LYS A 180 25.73 2.27 -20.19
N PHE A 181 24.50 1.97 -19.78
CA PHE A 181 23.36 1.81 -20.66
C PHE A 181 22.23 2.72 -20.21
N PHE A 182 21.81 3.64 -21.06
CA PHE A 182 20.59 4.42 -20.87
C PHE A 182 19.37 3.58 -21.25
N HIS A 183 19.27 2.41 -20.61
CA HIS A 183 18.36 1.32 -20.94
C HIS A 183 16.87 1.70 -20.95
N LEU A 184 16.47 2.74 -20.21
CA LEU A 184 15.10 3.24 -20.17
C LEU A 184 14.79 4.29 -21.26
N ASP A 185 15.79 4.79 -21.99
CA ASP A 185 15.58 5.78 -23.06
C ASP A 185 14.57 5.34 -24.12
N PRO A 186 14.46 4.06 -24.54
CA PRO A 186 13.38 3.64 -25.44
C PRO A 186 11.99 3.92 -24.87
N LEU A 187 11.79 3.74 -23.56
CA LEU A 187 10.54 4.07 -22.87
C LEU A 187 10.37 5.59 -22.74
N TRP A 188 11.41 6.29 -22.29
CA TRP A 188 11.38 7.75 -22.14
C TRP A 188 11.25 8.50 -23.45
N ALA A 189 11.70 7.95 -24.58
CA ALA A 189 11.54 8.52 -25.91
C ALA A 189 10.20 8.12 -26.57
N SER A 190 9.51 7.10 -26.06
CA SER A 190 8.25 6.61 -26.62
C SER A 190 7.20 7.73 -26.74
N PRO A 191 6.49 7.89 -27.87
CA PRO A 191 5.45 8.91 -28.01
C PRO A 191 4.24 8.67 -27.09
N HIS A 192 4.15 7.49 -26.46
CA HIS A 192 3.05 7.14 -25.56
C HIS A 192 3.29 7.54 -24.10
N ILE A 193 4.52 7.89 -23.72
CA ILE A 193 4.90 8.37 -22.40
C ILE A 193 4.95 9.90 -22.40
N ASP A 194 4.30 10.55 -21.44
CA ASP A 194 4.22 12.02 -21.37
C ASP A 194 5.31 12.67 -20.52
N ALA A 195 5.88 11.93 -19.56
CA ALA A 195 6.87 12.44 -18.62
C ALA A 195 7.85 11.33 -18.19
N VAL A 196 9.00 11.73 -17.65
CA VAL A 196 9.93 10.84 -16.95
C VAL A 196 9.55 10.84 -15.48
N GLY A 197 9.12 9.71 -14.93
CA GLY A 197 8.82 9.59 -13.50
C GLY A 197 10.04 9.11 -12.71
N ILE A 198 10.32 9.76 -11.60
CA ILE A 198 11.39 9.40 -10.66
C ILE A 198 10.81 9.29 -9.26
N ASP A 199 11.00 8.13 -8.63
CA ASP A 199 10.77 7.91 -7.20
C ASP A 199 12.03 8.37 -6.46
N ASN A 200 12.04 9.65 -6.08
CA ASN A 200 13.24 10.37 -5.66
C ASN A 200 13.52 10.23 -4.17
N TYR A 201 14.40 9.27 -3.85
CA TYR A 201 14.91 9.05 -2.50
C TYR A 201 16.43 9.27 -2.40
N MET A 202 16.98 10.19 -3.18
CA MET A 202 18.42 10.48 -3.21
C MET A 202 18.89 11.12 -1.88
N PRO A 203 20.04 10.72 -1.31
CA PRO A 203 20.55 11.30 -0.08
C PRO A 203 20.78 12.80 -0.15
N LEU A 204 20.40 13.54 0.90
CA LEU A 204 20.66 14.97 1.07
C LEU A 204 21.67 15.28 2.18
N ALA A 205 22.26 14.25 2.79
CA ALA A 205 23.20 14.42 3.89
C ALA A 205 24.16 13.21 4.00
N ASP A 206 25.30 13.44 4.65
CA ASP A 206 26.18 12.41 5.25
C ASP A 206 26.47 12.83 6.71
N TRP A 207 25.42 13.19 7.44
CA TRP A 207 25.49 13.73 8.79
C TRP A 207 25.79 12.63 9.82
N ARG A 208 26.67 12.90 10.79
CA ARG A 208 27.13 11.92 11.80
C ARG A 208 27.15 12.57 13.18
N ASP A 209 27.31 11.75 14.22
CA ASP A 209 27.48 12.29 15.56
C ASP A 209 28.89 12.81 15.79
N GLY A 210 29.01 13.85 16.61
CA GLY A 210 30.28 14.50 16.95
C GLY A 210 30.75 15.51 15.90
N ALA A 211 31.86 16.20 16.18
CA ALA A 211 32.38 17.26 15.30
C ALA A 211 33.48 16.79 14.32
N GLY A 212 33.82 15.50 14.32
CA GLY A 212 34.97 14.96 13.59
C GLY A 212 34.70 14.52 12.15
N HIS A 213 33.48 14.67 11.65
CA HIS A 213 33.10 14.29 10.30
C HIS A 213 33.13 15.49 9.34
N ALA A 214 33.27 15.23 8.04
CA ALA A 214 33.45 16.28 7.02
C ALA A 214 32.30 17.30 6.97
N ASP A 215 31.06 16.83 7.17
CA ASP A 215 29.88 17.69 7.07
C ASP A 215 29.65 18.61 8.28
N ALA A 216 30.36 18.40 9.41
CA ALA A 216 30.28 19.26 10.58
C ALA A 216 30.75 20.70 10.31
N ALA A 217 31.51 20.91 9.23
CA ALA A 217 31.91 22.23 8.76
C ALA A 217 30.84 22.92 7.88
N LEU A 218 29.87 22.17 7.36
CA LEU A 218 28.86 22.65 6.40
C LEU A 218 27.51 22.96 7.05
N SER A 219 27.17 22.26 8.14
CA SER A 219 25.94 22.46 8.91
C SER A 219 26.22 22.38 10.40
N ALA A 220 25.41 23.06 11.20
CA ALA A 220 25.52 22.99 12.65
C ALA A 220 24.89 21.72 13.24
N ASN A 221 23.86 21.19 12.59
CA ASN A 221 23.02 20.13 13.15
C ASN A 221 22.39 19.17 12.12
N GLY A 222 22.68 19.36 10.83
CA GLY A 222 22.11 18.56 9.73
C GLY A 222 20.71 18.98 9.27
N TYR A 223 20.03 19.88 9.98
CA TYR A 223 18.69 20.38 9.62
C TYR A 223 18.71 21.62 8.72
N ASP A 224 19.87 22.28 8.58
CA ASP A 224 20.03 23.53 7.84
C ASP A 224 19.56 23.39 6.38
N LEU A 225 18.67 24.28 5.93
CA LEU A 225 18.11 24.21 4.58
C LEU A 225 19.19 24.36 3.50
N ASP A 226 20.15 25.27 3.67
CA ASP A 226 21.23 25.47 2.70
C ASP A 226 22.10 24.22 2.55
N TYR A 227 22.35 23.51 3.66
CA TYR A 227 23.08 22.24 3.64
C TYR A 227 22.30 21.16 2.89
N LEU A 228 21.01 20.97 3.21
CA LEU A 228 20.18 19.98 2.53
C LEU A 228 19.97 20.31 1.04
N MET A 229 19.75 21.59 0.71
CA MET A 229 19.58 22.07 -0.67
C MET A 229 20.87 21.94 -1.48
N GLY A 230 22.02 22.29 -0.89
CA GLY A 230 23.33 22.13 -1.53
C GLY A 230 23.64 20.68 -1.86
N ASN A 231 23.03 19.73 -1.14
CA ASN A 231 23.13 18.31 -1.44
C ASN A 231 22.07 17.80 -2.43
N ILE A 232 21.13 18.59 -2.97
CA ILE A 232 20.19 18.07 -3.98
C ILE A 232 20.92 17.76 -5.30
N ALA A 233 21.77 18.68 -5.75
CA ALA A 233 22.67 18.50 -6.90
C ALA A 233 24.14 18.60 -6.45
N GLY A 234 24.47 17.90 -5.36
CA GLY A 234 25.79 17.86 -4.73
C GLY A 234 25.92 16.67 -3.79
N GLY A 235 27.08 16.48 -3.17
CA GLY A 235 27.31 15.43 -2.18
C GLY A 235 27.38 14.00 -2.75
N GLU A 236 26.94 13.02 -1.96
CA GLU A 236 26.91 11.61 -2.39
C GLU A 236 26.04 11.44 -3.64
N GLY A 237 26.58 10.78 -4.69
CA GLY A 237 25.87 10.57 -5.96
C GLY A 237 25.99 11.70 -6.98
N PHE A 238 26.68 12.80 -6.62
CA PHE A 238 27.01 13.90 -7.52
C PHE A 238 28.51 14.21 -7.51
N ASP A 239 29.05 14.61 -6.35
CA ASP A 239 30.45 14.97 -6.20
C ASP A 239 31.32 13.74 -5.94
N TRP A 240 30.79 12.80 -5.13
CA TRP A 240 31.52 11.64 -4.65
C TRP A 240 30.61 10.45 -4.37
N TYR A 241 31.19 9.27 -4.14
CA TYR A 241 30.51 8.05 -3.70
C TYR A 241 31.37 7.27 -2.68
N TYR A 242 30.78 6.30 -2.00
CA TYR A 242 31.51 5.32 -1.20
C TYR A 242 31.74 4.03 -2.00
N ALA A 243 32.99 3.60 -2.14
CA ALA A 243 33.33 2.39 -2.88
C ALA A 243 33.01 1.10 -2.11
N SER A 244 32.85 1.19 -0.79
CA SER A 244 32.51 0.07 0.09
C SER A 244 31.82 0.55 1.38
N ASP A 245 31.19 -0.38 2.11
CA ASP A 245 30.66 -0.10 3.45
C ASP A 245 31.76 0.29 4.44
N ALA A 246 32.98 -0.24 4.27
CA ALA A 246 34.13 0.14 5.08
C ALA A 246 34.54 1.60 4.83
N ASP A 247 34.52 2.05 3.57
CA ASP A 247 34.78 3.44 3.22
C ASP A 247 33.68 4.35 3.77
N ARG A 248 32.42 3.92 3.71
CA ARG A 248 31.30 4.64 4.33
C ARG A 248 31.52 4.79 5.83
N ALA A 249 31.87 3.72 6.54
CA ALA A 249 32.15 3.76 7.98
C ALA A 249 33.33 4.70 8.30
N ALA A 250 34.40 4.67 7.50
CA ALA A 250 35.58 5.52 7.67
C ALA A 250 35.38 6.98 7.22
N GLY A 251 34.35 7.27 6.42
CA GLY A 251 34.16 8.58 5.80
C GLY A 251 35.06 8.84 4.58
N THR A 252 35.60 7.78 3.95
CA THR A 252 36.48 7.86 2.77
C THR A 252 35.67 8.08 1.50
N ARG A 253 35.55 9.33 1.05
CA ARG A 253 34.77 9.71 -0.14
C ARG A 253 35.62 9.59 -1.42
N SER A 254 35.13 8.87 -2.42
CA SER A 254 35.76 8.77 -3.76
C SER A 254 35.10 9.73 -4.75
N PRO A 255 35.85 10.57 -5.48
CA PRO A 255 35.25 11.54 -6.41
C PRO A 255 34.62 10.86 -7.62
N ILE A 256 33.51 11.42 -8.13
CA ILE A 256 32.88 10.96 -9.37
C ILE A 256 33.48 11.72 -10.57
N GLY A 257 34.07 10.98 -11.51
CA GLY A 257 34.70 11.51 -12.72
C GLY A 257 34.52 10.57 -13.91
N ASP A 258 34.90 11.03 -15.11
CA ASP A 258 34.74 10.27 -16.36
C ASP A 258 36.01 10.22 -17.23
N GLY A 259 37.15 10.60 -16.64
CA GLY A 259 38.47 10.54 -17.28
C GLY A 259 38.48 11.07 -18.72
N THR A 260 38.65 10.15 -19.67
CA THR A 260 38.84 10.41 -21.11
C THR A 260 37.74 11.23 -21.77
N TYR A 261 36.46 11.03 -21.42
CA TYR A 261 35.36 11.69 -22.13
C TYR A 261 34.90 12.99 -21.44
N GLY A 262 35.27 13.21 -20.18
CA GLY A 262 34.93 14.44 -19.46
C GLY A 262 33.42 14.66 -19.26
N GLU A 263 32.61 13.60 -19.28
CA GLU A 263 31.16 13.64 -19.09
C GLU A 263 30.77 13.02 -17.72
N PRO A 264 31.23 13.56 -16.56
CA PRO A 264 30.99 12.93 -15.25
C PRO A 264 29.50 12.76 -14.91
N TRP A 265 28.63 13.57 -15.51
CA TRP A 265 27.19 13.51 -15.33
C TRP A 265 26.58 12.12 -15.65
N VAL A 266 27.19 11.33 -16.56
CA VAL A 266 26.66 9.99 -16.88
C VAL A 266 26.73 9.03 -15.69
N TRP A 267 27.58 9.32 -14.70
CA TRP A 267 27.77 8.53 -13.48
C TRP A 267 27.09 9.15 -12.25
N ARG A 268 26.51 10.35 -12.39
CA ARG A 268 25.89 11.10 -11.30
C ARG A 268 24.38 10.91 -11.33
N TYR A 269 23.86 9.99 -10.54
CA TYR A 269 22.40 9.77 -10.45
C TYR A 269 21.64 10.97 -9.87
N LYS A 270 22.32 11.99 -9.30
CA LYS A 270 21.69 13.26 -8.87
C LYS A 270 21.79 14.38 -9.88
N ASP A 271 22.54 14.22 -10.97
CA ASP A 271 22.71 15.25 -12.00
C ASP A 271 21.54 15.24 -12.99
N ILE A 272 20.33 15.41 -12.43
CA ILE A 272 19.06 15.39 -13.17
C ILE A 272 19.07 16.42 -14.30
N ARG A 273 19.68 17.58 -14.08
CA ARG A 273 19.78 18.64 -15.10
C ARG A 273 20.61 18.18 -16.29
N SER A 274 21.80 17.64 -16.07
CA SER A 274 22.66 17.22 -17.18
C SER A 274 22.04 16.01 -17.88
N TRP A 275 21.50 15.05 -17.13
CA TRP A 275 20.74 13.94 -17.73
C TRP A 275 19.59 14.44 -18.62
N TRP A 276 18.78 15.38 -18.14
CA TRP A 276 17.66 15.93 -18.91
C TRP A 276 18.09 16.71 -20.17
N SER A 277 19.22 17.43 -20.10
CA SER A 277 19.64 18.40 -21.12
C SER A 277 20.74 17.92 -22.08
N GLN A 278 21.27 16.71 -21.91
CA GLN A 278 22.36 16.18 -22.73
C GLN A 278 21.92 15.02 -23.61
N TRP A 279 22.65 14.82 -24.72
CA TRP A 279 22.48 13.63 -25.56
C TRP A 279 23.03 12.41 -24.83
N HIS A 280 22.24 11.35 -24.79
CA HIS A 280 22.63 10.09 -24.15
C HIS A 280 23.38 9.21 -25.14
N HIS A 281 24.51 8.65 -24.71
CA HIS A 281 25.31 7.72 -25.50
C HIS A 281 25.67 6.51 -24.64
N ASP A 282 25.18 5.34 -25.02
CA ASP A 282 25.57 4.09 -24.37
C ASP A 282 27.07 3.86 -24.46
N ARG A 283 27.60 3.14 -23.46
CA ARG A 283 29.01 2.81 -23.31
C ARG A 283 29.21 1.33 -23.03
N PRO A 284 28.87 0.44 -23.98
CA PRO A 284 29.17 -0.98 -23.84
C PRO A 284 30.68 -1.19 -23.71
N GLY A 285 31.10 -2.00 -22.73
CA GLY A 285 32.52 -2.16 -22.37
C GLY A 285 33.23 -0.86 -21.98
N GLY A 286 32.50 0.18 -21.56
CA GLY A 286 33.04 1.49 -21.20
C GLY A 286 33.38 2.41 -22.38
N VAL A 287 33.05 2.02 -23.63
CA VAL A 287 33.37 2.80 -24.84
C VAL A 287 32.15 3.55 -25.34
N ARG A 288 32.22 4.88 -25.38
CA ARG A 288 31.12 5.76 -25.83
C ARG A 288 30.74 5.48 -27.28
N ASN A 289 29.48 5.12 -27.49
CA ASN A 289 28.90 4.96 -28.82
C ASN A 289 28.92 6.28 -29.59
N ALA A 290 29.17 6.20 -30.90
CA ALA A 290 29.22 7.38 -31.77
C ALA A 290 27.83 8.03 -31.92
N MET A 291 26.77 7.22 -32.04
CA MET A 291 25.39 7.69 -32.14
C MET A 291 24.75 7.77 -30.75
N PRO A 292 23.90 8.78 -30.50
CA PRO A 292 23.12 8.83 -29.29
C PRO A 292 21.99 7.78 -29.29
N THR A 293 21.39 7.56 -28.13
CA THR A 293 20.14 6.81 -27.99
C THR A 293 18.95 7.57 -28.58
N GLY A 294 17.73 7.06 -28.40
CA GLY A 294 16.50 7.75 -28.81
C GLY A 294 16.12 8.97 -27.95
N TRP A 295 16.82 9.23 -26.83
CA TRP A 295 16.54 10.39 -25.99
C TRP A 295 16.88 11.69 -26.70
N VAL A 296 15.93 12.64 -26.67
CA VAL A 296 16.14 14.00 -27.17
C VAL A 296 16.21 14.94 -25.96
N PRO A 297 17.29 15.73 -25.82
CA PRO A 297 17.44 16.69 -24.73
C PRO A 297 16.21 17.58 -24.53
N GLY A 298 15.73 17.65 -23.29
CA GLY A 298 14.60 18.49 -22.92
C GLY A 298 13.25 18.11 -23.52
N SER A 299 13.13 16.91 -24.11
CA SER A 299 11.92 16.51 -24.84
C SER A 299 10.70 16.27 -23.96
N LYS A 300 10.89 15.95 -22.68
CA LYS A 300 9.81 15.67 -21.73
C LYS A 300 10.08 16.27 -20.36
N PRO A 301 9.04 16.68 -19.62
CA PRO A 301 9.19 17.05 -18.22
C PRO A 301 9.48 15.81 -17.36
N ILE A 302 9.98 16.08 -16.17
CA ILE A 302 10.24 15.11 -15.11
C ILE A 302 9.21 15.32 -14.00
N TRP A 303 8.65 14.22 -13.53
CA TRP A 303 7.78 14.16 -12.35
C TRP A 303 8.51 13.46 -11.22
N MET A 304 8.42 14.00 -10.01
CA MET A 304 8.85 13.28 -8.82
C MET A 304 7.66 12.45 -8.35
N THR A 305 7.53 11.23 -8.87
CA THR A 305 6.41 10.31 -8.65
C THR A 305 6.33 9.80 -7.22
N GLU A 306 7.47 9.79 -6.53
CA GLU A 306 7.59 9.76 -5.08
C GLU A 306 8.68 10.73 -4.64
N LEU A 307 8.52 11.31 -3.45
CA LEU A 307 9.50 12.17 -2.81
C LEU A 307 9.25 12.17 -1.30
N GLY A 308 10.27 11.87 -0.51
CA GLY A 308 10.17 11.97 0.94
C GLY A 308 11.31 11.29 1.67
N CYS A 309 11.25 11.35 2.99
CA CYS A 309 12.09 10.57 3.88
C CYS A 309 11.27 10.16 5.11
N GLY A 310 11.73 9.14 5.83
CA GLY A 310 11.13 8.76 7.11
C GLY A 310 11.21 9.88 8.15
N ALA A 311 10.27 9.92 9.09
CA ALA A 311 10.33 10.78 10.28
C ALA A 311 11.27 10.18 11.34
N VAL A 312 12.55 9.99 10.98
CA VAL A 312 13.56 9.30 11.80
C VAL A 312 14.88 10.07 11.77
N ASP A 313 15.65 9.96 12.86
CA ASP A 313 16.97 10.58 13.00
C ASP A 313 17.83 10.33 11.75
N LYS A 314 18.45 11.38 11.21
CA LYS A 314 19.30 11.34 10.01
C LYS A 314 18.64 10.69 8.77
N ALA A 315 17.32 10.77 8.62
CA ALA A 315 16.61 10.24 7.45
C ALA A 315 17.16 10.78 6.11
N ALA A 316 17.65 12.01 6.07
CA ALA A 316 18.27 12.61 4.88
C ALA A 316 19.52 11.85 4.38
N ASN A 317 20.19 11.05 5.24
CA ASN A 317 21.35 10.26 4.84
C ASN A 317 20.98 9.07 3.93
N GLN A 318 19.76 8.55 4.07
CA GLN A 318 19.28 7.43 3.27
C GLN A 318 17.73 7.46 3.19
N PRO A 319 17.16 8.36 2.38
CA PRO A 319 15.72 8.65 2.41
C PRO A 319 14.81 7.48 2.03
N ASN A 320 15.33 6.48 1.30
CA ASN A 320 14.56 5.34 0.82
C ASN A 320 14.28 4.28 1.90
N ILE A 321 15.06 4.27 2.99
CA ILE A 321 14.96 3.21 3.99
C ILE A 321 13.76 3.44 4.92
N PHE A 322 13.08 2.35 5.27
CA PHE A 322 12.00 2.34 6.24
C PHE A 322 12.17 1.18 7.23
N GLY A 323 11.61 1.34 8.42
CA GLY A 323 11.57 0.28 9.42
C GLY A 323 10.27 -0.51 9.30
N ASP A 324 10.38 -1.81 9.05
CA ASP A 324 9.26 -2.75 9.07
C ASP A 324 9.74 -4.16 9.39
N ASP A 325 9.60 -4.60 10.65
CA ASP A 325 10.21 -5.83 11.17
C ASP A 325 9.85 -7.11 10.40
N LYS A 326 8.76 -7.11 9.61
CA LYS A 326 8.42 -8.26 8.75
C LYS A 326 9.26 -8.34 7.47
N SER A 327 9.77 -7.20 6.97
CA SER A 327 10.42 -7.12 5.66
C SER A 327 11.94 -7.29 5.74
N ALA A 328 12.50 -7.99 4.75
CA ALA A 328 13.94 -8.09 4.54
C ALA A 328 14.59 -6.74 4.14
N GLU A 329 13.81 -5.74 3.74
CA GLU A 329 14.29 -4.39 3.43
C GLU A 329 14.22 -3.46 4.65
N SER A 330 13.79 -3.97 5.82
CA SER A 330 13.78 -3.22 7.07
C SER A 330 15.17 -2.72 7.42
N GLY A 331 15.28 -1.44 7.75
CA GLY A 331 16.54 -0.86 8.12
C GLY A 331 16.41 0.48 8.80
N ARG A 332 17.57 1.13 8.98
CA ARG A 332 17.69 2.48 9.52
C ARG A 332 18.62 3.27 8.61
N PRO A 333 18.43 4.60 8.49
CA PRO A 333 19.35 5.42 7.73
C PRO A 333 20.77 5.31 8.27
N TYR A 334 21.75 5.54 7.40
CA TYR A 334 23.15 5.48 7.80
C TYR A 334 23.42 6.38 9.01
N PHE A 335 24.04 5.79 10.04
CA PHE A 335 24.40 6.44 11.31
C PHE A 335 23.22 6.93 12.16
N SER A 336 21.99 6.56 11.80
CA SER A 336 20.78 6.89 12.55
C SER A 336 20.70 6.14 13.87
N SER A 337 20.26 6.84 14.92
CA SER A 337 19.83 6.23 16.18
C SER A 337 18.52 5.44 16.05
N GLY A 338 17.77 5.64 14.95
CA GLY A 338 16.44 5.06 14.71
C GLY A 338 15.31 5.70 15.52
N LEU A 339 15.58 6.80 16.21
CA LEU A 339 14.58 7.52 17.00
C LEU A 339 13.68 8.38 16.09
N PRO A 340 12.40 8.60 16.46
CA PRO A 340 11.53 9.50 15.71
C PRO A 340 12.09 10.92 15.61
N ASP A 341 12.12 11.46 14.40
CA ASP A 341 12.55 12.82 14.10
C ASP A 341 11.70 13.41 12.96
N PRO A 342 10.48 13.90 13.25
CA PRO A 342 9.64 14.57 12.27
C PRO A 342 10.21 15.91 11.79
N LEU A 343 11.18 16.51 12.51
CA LEU A 343 11.83 17.74 12.06
C LEU A 343 12.70 17.47 10.83
N MET A 344 13.49 16.38 10.82
CA MET A 344 14.27 16.00 9.64
C MET A 344 13.37 15.86 8.40
N GLN A 345 12.22 15.16 8.54
CA GLN A 345 11.25 15.02 7.46
C GLN A 345 10.71 16.38 6.98
N ARG A 346 10.35 17.28 7.90
CA ARG A 346 9.91 18.64 7.56
C ARG A 346 10.98 19.40 6.77
N GLN A 347 12.24 19.37 7.22
CA GLN A 347 13.34 20.09 6.58
C GLN A 347 13.72 19.52 5.22
N PHE A 348 13.74 18.18 5.08
CA PHE A 348 13.96 17.49 3.80
C PHE A 348 12.95 17.95 2.74
N LEU A 349 11.66 17.99 3.10
CA LEU A 349 10.59 18.42 2.20
C LEU A 349 10.67 19.92 1.88
N ARG A 350 11.02 20.77 2.86
CA ARG A 350 11.25 22.21 2.64
C ARG A 350 12.40 22.45 1.67
N ALA A 351 13.50 21.72 1.82
CA ALA A 351 14.68 21.84 0.96
C ALA A 351 14.33 21.55 -0.50
N HIS A 352 13.64 20.44 -0.77
CA HIS A 352 13.19 20.13 -2.13
C HIS A 352 12.19 21.14 -2.69
N GLN A 353 11.20 21.59 -1.90
CA GLN A 353 10.24 22.58 -2.35
C GLN A 353 10.90 23.91 -2.70
N ALA A 354 11.84 24.40 -1.88
CA ALA A 354 12.59 25.62 -2.14
C ALA A 354 13.49 25.47 -3.38
N TYR A 355 14.28 24.41 -3.45
CA TYR A 355 15.24 24.17 -4.52
C TYR A 355 14.58 24.07 -5.90
N TRP A 356 13.54 23.25 -6.05
CA TRP A 356 12.91 23.01 -7.36
C TRP A 356 12.03 24.16 -7.85
N ARG A 357 11.62 25.07 -6.96
CA ARG A 357 10.87 26.28 -7.32
C ARG A 357 11.75 27.44 -7.74
N ASP A 358 13.04 27.39 -7.43
CA ASP A 358 14.01 28.37 -7.91
C ASP A 358 14.34 28.12 -9.39
N PRO A 359 14.03 29.06 -10.31
CA PRO A 359 14.36 28.93 -11.73
C PRO A 359 15.87 28.80 -12.01
N ALA A 360 16.74 29.24 -11.09
CA ALA A 360 18.17 29.04 -11.21
C ALA A 360 18.55 27.55 -11.15
N ASN A 361 17.78 26.75 -10.39
CA ASN A 361 17.98 25.32 -10.16
C ASN A 361 17.10 24.43 -11.04
N ASN A 362 15.93 24.93 -11.45
CA ASN A 362 14.98 24.22 -12.31
C ASN A 362 14.68 25.04 -13.58
N PRO A 363 15.43 24.84 -14.68
CA PRO A 363 15.13 25.50 -15.94
C PRO A 363 13.73 25.13 -16.43
N ALA A 364 13.09 26.06 -17.16
CA ALA A 364 11.72 25.89 -17.63
C ALA A 364 11.57 24.59 -18.43
N GLY A 365 10.58 23.77 -18.04
CA GLY A 365 10.25 22.50 -18.69
C GLY A 365 10.96 21.26 -18.13
N MET A 366 11.88 21.40 -17.17
CA MET A 366 12.59 20.25 -16.57
C MET A 366 11.75 19.55 -15.49
N ILE A 367 11.75 20.01 -14.23
CA ILE A 367 10.88 19.45 -13.19
C ILE A 367 9.53 20.15 -13.20
N ASP A 368 8.44 19.40 -13.38
CA ASP A 368 7.09 19.91 -13.16
C ASP A 368 6.77 19.92 -11.66
N VAL A 369 6.93 21.08 -11.02
CA VAL A 369 6.70 21.26 -9.58
C VAL A 369 5.24 21.03 -9.15
N SER A 370 4.29 20.99 -10.10
CA SER A 370 2.90 20.61 -9.82
C SER A 370 2.68 19.08 -9.80
N ARG A 371 3.71 18.32 -10.20
CA ARG A 371 3.74 16.85 -10.29
C ARG A 371 4.85 16.28 -9.38
N VAL A 372 4.99 16.88 -8.20
CA VAL A 372 5.81 16.36 -7.10
C VAL A 372 4.88 15.73 -6.07
N TYR A 373 4.93 14.40 -5.97
CA TYR A 373 4.07 13.61 -5.08
C TYR A 373 4.86 13.24 -3.84
N LEU A 374 4.35 13.61 -2.67
CA LEU A 374 5.01 13.31 -1.41
C LEU A 374 4.58 11.95 -0.88
N TRP A 375 5.54 11.07 -0.61
CA TRP A 375 5.28 9.79 0.03
C TRP A 375 5.37 9.99 1.56
N THR A 376 4.32 9.74 2.35
CA THR A 376 2.96 9.39 1.92
C THR A 376 1.86 9.94 2.84
N TRP A 377 0.62 10.00 2.34
CA TRP A 377 -0.57 10.34 3.13
C TRP A 377 -1.48 9.12 3.22
N ASP A 378 -1.78 8.67 4.45
CA ASP A 378 -2.66 7.53 4.69
C ASP A 378 -4.14 7.94 4.58
N ALA A 379 -4.94 7.10 3.92
CA ALA A 379 -6.39 7.28 3.82
C ALA A 379 -7.12 6.86 5.11
N ARG A 380 -6.50 6.03 5.96
CA ARG A 380 -7.08 5.66 7.27
C ARG A 380 -7.15 6.91 8.16
N PRO A 381 -8.26 7.14 8.88
CA PRO A 381 -8.45 8.37 9.64
C PRO A 381 -7.46 8.46 10.80
N TYR A 382 -6.87 9.63 10.99
CA TYR A 382 -6.04 9.92 12.15
C TYR A 382 -6.91 10.41 13.32
N PRO A 383 -6.69 9.96 14.58
CA PRO A 383 -5.59 9.12 15.06
C PRO A 383 -5.88 7.62 15.02
N ALA A 384 -7.02 7.17 14.47
CA ALA A 384 -7.37 5.75 14.44
C ALA A 384 -6.22 4.93 13.86
N PHE A 385 -5.71 5.28 12.68
CA PHE A 385 -4.35 4.94 12.31
C PHE A 385 -3.42 6.06 12.81
N PRO A 386 -2.36 5.75 13.57
CA PRO A 386 -1.80 4.42 13.85
C PRO A 386 -2.29 3.71 15.14
N ALA A 387 -3.25 4.25 15.89
CA ALA A 387 -3.61 3.77 17.22
C ALA A 387 -4.26 2.37 17.31
N GLN A 388 -5.08 1.95 16.33
CA GLN A 388 -5.81 0.67 16.38
C GLN A 388 -4.97 -0.51 15.87
N VAL A 389 -3.95 -0.88 16.63
CA VAL A 389 -3.02 -1.98 16.28
C VAL A 389 -3.67 -3.36 16.26
N ASP A 390 -4.82 -3.51 16.93
CA ASP A 390 -5.64 -4.74 16.87
C ASP A 390 -6.34 -4.93 15.52
N VAL A 391 -6.45 -3.84 14.73
CA VAL A 391 -7.05 -3.83 13.38
C VAL A 391 -5.96 -3.81 12.31
N TRP A 392 -4.90 -3.02 12.52
CA TRP A 392 -3.82 -2.84 11.56
C TRP A 392 -2.46 -3.16 12.18
N ALA A 393 -1.71 -4.06 11.57
CA ALA A 393 -0.40 -4.49 12.09
C ALA A 393 0.71 -3.44 11.94
N ASP A 394 0.56 -2.47 11.02
CA ASP A 394 1.59 -1.51 10.62
C ASP A 394 1.56 -0.18 11.41
N GLY A 395 0.69 -0.06 12.42
CA GLY A 395 0.62 1.14 13.27
C GLY A 395 1.97 1.59 13.86
N PRO A 396 2.82 0.70 14.42
CA PRO A 396 4.12 1.08 14.96
C PRO A 396 5.05 1.77 13.96
N ASN A 397 4.98 1.39 12.67
CA ASN A 397 5.84 1.92 11.61
C ASN A 397 5.53 3.40 11.31
N HIS A 398 4.33 3.90 11.68
CA HIS A 398 3.97 5.30 11.48
C HIS A 398 4.97 6.25 12.15
N ARG A 399 5.52 5.90 13.33
CA ARG A 399 6.37 6.77 14.16
C ARG A 399 7.63 7.27 13.45
N THR A 400 8.26 6.40 12.66
CA THR A 400 9.53 6.63 11.96
C THR A 400 9.42 6.57 10.44
N GLY A 401 8.29 6.10 9.90
CA GLY A 401 8.07 6.00 8.46
C GLY A 401 7.72 7.32 7.78
N HIS A 402 7.44 7.24 6.48
CA HIS A 402 7.22 8.38 5.59
C HIS A 402 5.87 9.07 5.72
N TRP A 403 4.95 8.53 6.53
CA TRP A 403 3.60 9.07 6.68
C TRP A 403 3.59 10.54 7.13
N LEU A 404 2.87 11.38 6.40
CA LEU A 404 2.63 12.79 6.71
C LEU A 404 1.36 12.99 7.54
N THR A 405 0.46 12.00 7.56
CA THR A 405 -0.79 12.04 8.32
C THR A 405 -0.50 12.26 9.80
N GLY A 406 -1.05 13.32 10.38
CA GLY A 406 -0.80 13.75 11.76
C GLY A 406 0.47 14.58 11.97
N ARG A 407 1.33 14.74 10.96
CA ARG A 407 2.54 15.60 11.02
C ARG A 407 2.40 16.86 10.17
N LEU A 408 1.62 16.77 9.08
CA LEU A 408 1.34 17.92 8.22
C LEU A 408 0.67 19.04 9.03
N GLY A 409 1.15 20.26 8.86
CA GLY A 409 0.69 21.44 9.61
C GLY A 409 1.57 21.81 10.82
N GLY A 410 2.47 20.92 11.26
CA GLY A 410 3.52 21.28 12.22
C GLY A 410 4.63 22.11 11.58
N LEU A 411 5.38 22.83 12.42
CA LEU A 411 6.41 23.78 12.02
C LEU A 411 7.76 23.42 12.63
N ALA A 412 8.82 23.71 11.88
CA ALA A 412 10.17 23.75 12.42
C ALA A 412 10.35 25.01 13.29
N SER A 413 11.33 24.99 14.20
CA SER A 413 11.56 26.11 15.12
C SER A 413 11.97 27.40 14.41
N ASP A 414 12.75 27.30 13.33
CA ASP A 414 13.12 28.44 12.49
C ASP A 414 11.91 29.05 11.79
N GLU A 415 11.02 28.20 11.28
CA GLU A 415 9.80 28.60 10.60
C GLU A 415 8.84 29.33 11.55
N LEU A 416 8.60 28.76 12.73
CA LEU A 416 7.73 29.36 13.74
C LEU A 416 8.33 30.66 14.31
N ALA A 417 9.64 30.70 14.57
CA ALA A 417 10.30 31.90 15.06
C ALA A 417 10.21 33.04 14.03
N SER A 418 10.46 32.74 12.76
CA SER A 418 10.37 33.71 11.66
C SER A 418 8.94 34.22 11.49
N ALA A 419 7.94 33.35 11.61
CA ALA A 419 6.52 33.73 11.54
C ALA A 419 6.13 34.70 12.67
N ILE A 420 6.50 34.38 13.92
CA ILE A 420 6.24 35.25 15.08
C ILE A 420 6.93 36.61 14.88
N ALA A 421 8.20 36.63 14.46
CA ALA A 421 8.92 37.88 14.23
C ALA A 421 8.26 38.74 13.13
N ALA A 422 7.82 38.12 12.03
CA ALA A 422 7.13 38.79 10.94
C ALA A 422 5.80 39.44 11.37
N GLU A 423 5.01 38.77 12.22
CA GLU A 423 3.77 39.35 12.78
C GLU A 423 4.03 40.60 13.62
N HIS A 424 5.19 40.69 14.26
CA HIS A 424 5.63 41.85 15.02
C HIS A 424 6.45 42.86 14.21
N GLY A 425 6.61 42.67 12.89
CA GLY A 425 7.38 43.55 12.02
C GLY A 425 8.89 43.55 12.29
N VAL A 426 9.43 42.45 12.81
CA VAL A 426 10.84 42.30 13.16
C VAL A 426 11.53 41.37 12.17
N ALA A 427 12.68 41.80 11.64
CA ALA A 427 13.55 40.93 10.84
C ALA A 427 14.29 39.96 11.76
N LEU A 428 14.05 38.66 11.56
CA LEU A 428 14.68 37.57 12.29
C LEU A 428 15.11 36.49 11.30
N THR A 429 16.36 36.04 11.41
CA THR A 429 16.81 34.77 10.85
C THR A 429 16.92 33.74 11.96
N ALA A 430 16.68 32.46 11.67
CA ALA A 430 16.72 31.42 12.67
C ALA A 430 17.30 30.12 12.11
N GLU A 431 18.10 29.42 12.91
CA GLU A 431 18.57 28.07 12.62
C GLU A 431 17.49 27.05 13.01
N PRO A 432 17.25 26.00 12.20
CA PRO A 432 16.33 24.93 12.55
C PRO A 432 16.92 24.08 13.67
N ALA A 433 16.14 23.83 14.71
CA ALA A 433 16.51 22.96 15.82
C ALA A 433 15.30 22.21 16.39
N ALA A 434 15.51 20.94 16.77
CA ALA A 434 14.50 20.15 17.47
C ALA A 434 14.07 20.86 18.78
N PRO A 435 12.88 20.64 19.32
CA PRO A 435 11.85 19.71 18.85
C PRO A 435 11.03 20.25 17.67
N PHE A 436 10.38 19.33 16.95
CA PHE A 436 9.29 19.66 16.02
C PHE A 436 8.06 20.15 16.79
N VAL A 437 7.42 21.21 16.31
CA VAL A 437 6.28 21.84 16.98
C VAL A 437 5.00 21.57 16.20
N SER A 438 4.06 20.82 16.78
CA SER A 438 2.78 20.51 16.12
C SER A 438 1.76 21.64 16.24
N GLY A 439 2.01 22.62 17.10
CA GLY A 439 1.12 23.76 17.32
C GLY A 439 1.62 24.66 18.44
N TYR A 440 1.15 25.91 18.45
CA TYR A 440 1.46 26.87 19.50
C TYR A 440 0.25 27.79 19.72
N VAL A 441 -0.25 27.87 20.96
CA VAL A 441 -1.44 28.66 21.30
C VAL A 441 -1.05 29.89 22.13
N LEU A 442 -1.34 31.08 21.62
CA LEU A 442 -1.20 32.35 22.34
C LEU A 442 -2.59 32.84 22.74
N GLY A 443 -2.98 32.63 24.01
CA GLY A 443 -4.34 32.91 24.49
C GLY A 443 -4.63 34.38 24.83
N THR A 444 -3.62 35.26 24.81
CA THR A 444 -3.76 36.69 25.13
C THR A 444 -2.80 37.52 24.27
N ALA A 445 -2.97 38.85 24.24
CA ALA A 445 -2.02 39.73 23.57
C ALA A 445 -0.66 39.67 24.28
N THR A 446 0.39 39.31 23.55
CA THR A 446 1.77 39.16 24.07
C THR A 446 2.74 39.99 23.24
N THR A 447 3.91 40.25 23.80
CA THR A 447 5.03 40.81 23.02
C THR A 447 5.72 39.72 22.20
N GLY A 448 6.33 40.08 21.06
CA GLY A 448 7.09 39.11 20.26
C GLY A 448 8.21 38.40 21.03
N ARG A 449 8.78 39.06 22.05
CA ARG A 449 9.74 38.43 22.98
C ARG A 449 9.09 37.32 23.81
N GLU A 450 7.91 37.57 24.37
CA GLU A 450 7.18 36.59 25.18
C GLU A 450 6.69 35.41 24.35
N ALA A 451 6.31 35.64 23.09
CA ALA A 451 5.97 34.59 22.14
C ALA A 451 7.20 33.77 21.70
N LEU A 452 8.36 34.40 21.44
CA LEU A 452 9.56 33.69 21.00
C LEU A 452 10.26 32.92 22.12
N LYS A 453 10.28 33.46 23.35
CA LYS A 453 11.10 32.92 24.44
C LYS A 453 10.86 31.42 24.70
N PRO A 454 9.63 30.91 24.85
CA PRO A 454 9.40 29.50 25.10
C PRO A 454 9.94 28.60 23.98
N LEU A 455 9.77 29.02 22.72
CA LEU A 455 10.26 28.31 21.56
C LEU A 455 11.79 28.25 21.53
N LEU A 456 12.45 29.39 21.73
CA LEU A 456 13.91 29.47 21.72
C LEU A 456 14.53 28.65 22.86
N GLU A 457 13.91 28.66 24.05
CA GLU A 457 14.38 27.87 25.20
C GLU A 457 14.30 26.36 24.94
N VAL A 458 13.19 25.84 24.42
CA VAL A 458 13.08 24.41 24.11
C VAL A 458 13.94 23.99 22.92
N ALA A 459 14.16 24.88 21.96
CA ALA A 459 15.01 24.66 20.81
C ALA A 459 16.51 24.77 21.15
N GLY A 460 16.87 25.37 22.29
CA GLY A 460 18.26 25.65 22.66
C GLY A 460 18.90 26.79 21.87
N LEU A 461 18.08 27.65 21.27
CA LEU A 461 18.53 28.74 20.42
C LEU A 461 18.74 30.00 21.26
N SER A 462 19.83 30.71 20.98
CA SER A 462 20.10 32.01 21.57
C SER A 462 19.82 33.12 20.55
N LEU A 463 19.13 34.17 21.01
CA LEU A 463 18.83 35.34 20.20
C LEU A 463 19.96 36.36 20.32
N ARG A 464 20.56 36.74 19.19
CA ARG A 464 21.61 37.75 19.09
C ARG A 464 21.26 38.81 18.05
N GLY A 465 21.80 40.01 18.22
CA GLY A 465 21.72 41.06 17.22
C GLY A 465 22.89 40.94 16.25
N THR A 466 22.61 41.08 14.96
CA THR A 466 23.58 41.14 13.87
C THR A 466 23.37 42.45 13.10
N LEU A 467 24.27 42.77 12.17
CA LEU A 467 24.10 43.92 11.28
C LEU A 467 22.82 43.84 10.44
N ASP A 468 22.38 42.63 10.10
CA ASP A 468 21.23 42.35 9.22
C ASP A 468 19.91 42.16 9.98
N GLY A 469 19.92 42.23 11.32
CA GLY A 469 18.72 42.11 12.15
C GLY A 469 18.94 41.24 13.38
N LEU A 470 17.91 40.49 13.79
CA LEU A 470 18.07 39.48 14.83
C LEU A 470 18.41 38.12 14.20
N HIS A 471 19.19 37.33 14.92
CA HIS A 471 19.49 35.95 14.57
C HIS A 471 19.27 35.04 15.78
N ALA A 472 18.51 33.96 15.60
CA ALA A 472 18.31 32.90 16.58
C ALA A 472 19.12 31.66 16.15
N GLY A 473 20.17 31.33 16.88
CA GLY A 473 21.06 30.24 16.51
C GLY A 473 21.74 29.60 17.72
N VAL A 474 22.42 28.47 17.48
CA VAL A 474 23.30 27.88 18.49
C VAL A 474 24.64 28.63 18.52
N PRO A 475 25.28 28.77 19.70
CA PRO A 475 26.66 29.24 19.77
C PRO A 475 27.62 28.21 19.14
N ARG A 476 28.51 28.62 18.22
CA ARG A 476 29.38 27.69 17.47
C ARG A 476 30.81 27.65 18.02
N LEU A 477 31.30 26.44 18.29
CA LEU A 477 32.67 26.11 18.74
C LEU A 477 33.77 26.32 17.69
N VAL A 478 33.39 26.36 16.42
CA VAL A 478 34.30 26.26 15.26
C VAL A 478 35.26 27.46 15.16
N HIS A 479 34.93 28.59 15.80
CA HIS A 479 35.78 29.78 15.88
C HIS A 479 35.95 30.26 17.34
N THR A 480 36.34 29.35 18.22
CA THR A 480 36.69 29.75 19.60
C THR A 480 37.99 30.55 19.60
N LEU A 481 37.93 31.86 19.84
CA LEU A 481 39.11 32.71 19.93
C LEU A 481 39.76 32.52 21.31
N THR A 482 41.05 32.20 21.34
CA THR A 482 41.80 32.19 22.60
C THR A 482 42.40 33.57 22.84
N LEU A 483 41.96 34.23 23.91
CA LEU A 483 42.45 35.52 24.38
C LEU A 483 43.54 35.29 25.42
N ASP A 484 44.70 35.92 25.23
CA ASP A 484 45.72 36.00 26.27
C ASP A 484 45.25 37.00 27.35
N PRO A 485 45.31 36.66 28.66
CA PRO A 485 45.03 37.61 29.73
C PRO A 485 45.76 38.96 29.60
N LEU A 486 46.95 38.99 28.98
CA LEU A 486 47.71 40.22 28.72
C LEU A 486 47.12 41.10 27.61
N GLN A 487 46.23 40.56 26.76
CA GLN A 487 45.49 41.30 25.74
C GLN A 487 44.24 41.99 26.27
N LEU A 488 43.81 41.65 27.50
CA LEU A 488 42.68 42.28 28.16
C LEU A 488 43.07 43.72 28.57
N ALA A 489 42.15 44.65 28.38
CA ALA A 489 42.37 46.04 28.77
C ALA A 489 42.26 46.19 30.29
N ALA A 490 43.19 46.94 30.90
CA ALA A 490 43.08 47.33 32.30
C ALA A 490 42.03 48.44 32.46
N GLY A 491 41.15 48.32 33.45
CA GLY A 491 40.14 49.33 33.82
C GLY A 491 40.16 49.63 35.31
N GLU A 492 39.08 50.26 35.82
CA GLU A 492 38.87 50.39 37.26
C GLU A 492 38.36 49.05 37.83
N GLY A 493 39.26 48.26 38.44
CA GLY A 493 38.95 46.96 39.03
C GLY A 493 39.83 45.80 38.52
N PRO A 494 39.47 44.54 38.80
CA PRO A 494 40.21 43.38 38.31
C PRO A 494 40.07 43.24 36.79
N THR A 495 41.18 42.92 36.11
CA THR A 495 41.23 42.72 34.64
C THR A 495 40.32 41.57 34.16
N LEU A 496 40.10 40.58 35.02
CA LEU A 496 39.18 39.46 34.82
C LEU A 496 38.50 39.16 36.15
N SER A 497 37.16 39.20 36.17
CA SER A 497 36.34 38.76 37.29
C SER A 497 35.60 37.49 36.92
N ARG A 498 35.61 36.50 37.82
CA ARG A 498 34.91 35.23 37.65
C ARG A 498 33.87 35.07 38.74
N ARG A 499 32.64 34.74 38.35
CA ARG A 499 31.54 34.44 39.26
C ARG A 499 31.00 33.07 38.95
N ARG A 500 30.78 32.27 40.00
CA ARG A 500 30.13 30.97 39.92
C ARG A 500 28.89 31.01 40.80
N GLY A 501 27.75 30.60 40.24
CA GLY A 501 26.51 30.48 41.01
C GLY A 501 26.61 29.39 42.08
N ASP A 502 25.77 29.49 43.13
CA ASP A 502 25.66 28.44 44.12
C ASP A 502 25.07 27.17 43.47
N ALA A 503 25.76 26.05 43.60
CA ALA A 503 25.32 24.77 43.05
C ALA A 503 23.99 24.30 43.69
N MET A 504 23.68 24.72 44.92
CA MET A 504 22.45 24.36 45.62
C MET A 504 21.20 25.08 45.09
N GLU A 505 21.37 26.21 44.39
CA GLU A 505 20.28 26.96 43.77
C GLU A 505 19.95 26.45 42.35
N ALA A 506 20.86 25.68 41.74
CA ALA A 506 20.65 25.12 40.40
C ALA A 506 19.59 24.01 40.43
N PRO A 507 18.59 24.02 39.54
CA PRO A 507 17.56 22.99 39.51
C PRO A 507 18.17 21.62 39.18
N GLY A 508 17.84 20.62 40.00
CA GLY A 508 18.20 19.23 39.75
C GLY A 508 17.12 18.47 38.98
N ARG A 509 15.89 19.00 38.96
CA ARG A 509 14.73 18.41 38.30
C ARG A 509 13.85 19.48 37.66
N LEU A 510 13.26 19.18 36.51
CA LEU A 510 12.30 20.04 35.81
C LEU A 510 11.05 19.24 35.45
N ALA A 511 9.87 19.70 35.90
CA ALA A 511 8.58 19.22 35.42
C ALA A 511 8.05 20.18 34.36
N LEU A 512 7.97 19.71 33.11
CA LEU A 512 7.50 20.48 31.97
C LEU A 512 6.08 20.05 31.60
N CYS A 513 5.14 20.99 31.67
CA CYS A 513 3.77 20.84 31.19
C CYS A 513 3.66 21.32 29.76
N TYR A 514 2.95 20.57 28.92
CA TYR A 514 2.76 20.85 27.49
C TYR A 514 1.35 20.41 27.05
N VAL A 515 0.96 20.75 25.83
CA VAL A 515 -0.30 20.30 25.23
C VAL A 515 -0.04 19.02 24.43
N ASP A 516 -0.72 17.92 24.78
CA ASP A 516 -0.51 16.60 24.18
C ASP A 516 -1.61 16.30 23.15
N ARG A 517 -1.25 16.41 21.86
CA ARG A 517 -2.17 16.17 20.74
C ARG A 517 -2.70 14.73 20.71
N GLU A 518 -1.89 13.76 21.12
CA GLU A 518 -2.26 12.33 21.09
C GLU A 518 -3.28 11.98 22.17
N ARG A 519 -3.47 12.87 23.15
CA ARG A 519 -4.46 12.75 24.22
C ARG A 519 -5.56 13.81 24.07
N ASP A 520 -6.01 14.07 22.85
CA ASP A 520 -7.09 15.02 22.55
C ASP A 520 -6.78 16.43 23.12
N TYR A 521 -5.54 16.88 22.91
CA TYR A 521 -5.02 18.18 23.36
C TYR A 521 -5.09 18.40 24.90
N LEU A 522 -5.17 17.34 25.69
CA LEU A 522 -5.06 17.43 27.15
C LEU A 522 -3.65 17.83 27.58
N THR A 523 -3.53 18.37 28.79
CA THR A 523 -2.21 18.71 29.36
C THR A 523 -1.42 17.43 29.66
N GLY A 524 -0.21 17.37 29.12
CA GLY A 524 0.82 16.38 29.45
C GLY A 524 1.86 16.96 30.40
N THR A 525 2.55 16.10 31.16
CA THR A 525 3.69 16.50 32.00
C THR A 525 4.81 15.48 31.84
N VAL A 526 6.04 15.96 31.63
CA VAL A 526 7.27 15.16 31.63
C VAL A 526 8.25 15.73 32.65
N THR A 527 9.01 14.85 33.31
CA THR A 527 9.98 15.26 34.34
C THR A 527 11.40 14.89 33.95
N ALA A 528 12.24 15.89 33.66
CA ALA A 528 13.68 15.70 33.47
C ALA A 528 14.42 15.73 34.81
N ILE A 529 15.50 14.94 34.92
CA ILE A 529 16.30 14.79 36.14
C ILE A 529 17.78 14.87 35.74
N ALA A 530 18.52 15.78 36.36
CA ALA A 530 19.96 15.92 36.20
C ALA A 530 20.71 14.98 37.16
N ARG A 531 22.01 14.76 36.93
CA ARG A 531 22.88 13.96 37.83
C ARG A 531 23.28 14.70 39.12
N ALA A 532 22.65 15.83 39.42
CA ALA A 532 22.94 16.67 40.58
C ALA A 532 21.71 16.77 41.49
N ASP A 533 21.94 16.88 42.79
CA ASP A 533 20.88 17.19 43.76
C ASP A 533 20.47 18.67 43.62
N GLY A 534 19.18 18.92 43.47
CA GLY A 534 18.65 20.27 43.36
C GLY A 534 17.12 20.31 43.42
N PRO A 535 16.51 21.50 43.55
CA PRO A 535 15.07 21.64 43.62
C PRO A 535 14.37 21.17 42.35
N LEU A 536 13.10 20.78 42.49
CA LEU A 536 12.18 20.58 41.36
C LEU A 536 11.61 21.94 40.97
N VAL A 537 11.73 22.30 39.69
CA VAL A 537 11.09 23.49 39.12
C VAL A 537 9.99 23.05 38.16
N GLY A 538 8.84 23.74 38.20
CA GLY A 538 7.73 23.53 37.29
C GLY A 538 7.74 24.58 36.18
N GLU A 539 7.42 24.17 34.96
CA GLU A 539 7.26 25.04 33.81
C GLU A 539 6.09 24.59 32.94
N ALA A 540 5.37 25.54 32.36
CA ALA A 540 4.23 25.26 31.49
C ALA A 540 4.41 25.97 30.15
N LEU A 541 4.29 25.20 29.08
CA LEU A 541 4.39 25.66 27.70
C LEU A 541 3.03 25.54 27.04
N ALA A 542 2.70 26.53 26.21
CA ALA A 542 1.54 26.46 25.32
C ALA A 542 1.86 25.79 23.97
N LEU A 543 3.00 25.10 23.89
CA LEU A 543 3.43 24.33 22.72
C LEU A 543 2.73 22.97 22.72
N VAL A 544 2.25 22.59 21.54
CA VAL A 544 1.75 21.26 21.24
C VAL A 544 2.93 20.40 20.78
N LEU A 545 3.31 19.45 21.61
CA LEU A 545 4.47 18.58 21.41
C LEU A 545 4.03 17.13 21.54
N ASP A 546 4.70 16.23 20.82
CA ASP A 546 4.62 14.81 21.15
C ASP A 546 5.44 14.50 22.42
N SER A 547 5.28 13.29 22.96
CA SER A 547 5.90 12.91 24.22
C SER A 547 7.44 12.91 24.16
N ALA A 548 8.04 12.55 23.01
CA ALA A 548 9.49 12.53 22.83
C ALA A 548 10.06 13.95 22.69
N ALA A 549 9.38 14.81 21.92
CA ALA A 549 9.67 16.23 21.78
C ALA A 549 9.57 16.96 23.12
N ALA A 550 8.53 16.70 23.91
CA ALA A 550 8.38 17.25 25.26
C ALA A 550 9.50 16.80 26.19
N ARG A 551 9.91 15.52 26.11
CA ARG A 551 11.03 14.98 26.89
C ARG A 551 12.35 15.66 26.53
N LEU A 552 12.65 15.78 25.25
CA LEU A 552 13.84 16.48 24.75
C LEU A 552 13.85 17.94 25.20
N ALA A 553 12.73 18.63 25.07
CA ALA A 553 12.56 20.00 25.54
C ALA A 553 12.86 20.11 27.05
N ALA A 554 12.29 19.22 27.87
CA ALA A 554 12.50 19.24 29.32
C ALA A 554 13.97 18.97 29.70
N GLU A 555 14.63 18.01 29.05
CA GLU A 555 16.05 17.73 29.28
C GLU A 555 16.92 18.92 28.88
N ARG A 556 16.64 19.55 27.74
CA ARG A 556 17.42 20.71 27.27
C ARG A 556 17.22 21.94 28.15
N VAL A 557 15.98 22.23 28.53
CA VAL A 557 15.69 23.34 29.45
C VAL A 557 16.36 23.08 30.80
N LEU A 558 16.32 21.85 31.31
CA LEU A 558 17.02 21.49 32.54
C LEU A 558 18.54 21.64 32.39
N ASP A 559 19.16 21.12 31.34
CA ASP A 559 20.61 21.24 31.10
C ASP A 559 21.05 22.73 31.04
N SER A 560 20.26 23.57 30.37
CA SER A 560 20.51 25.01 30.27
C SER A 560 20.44 25.76 31.61
N ARG A 561 19.65 25.26 32.58
CA ARG A 561 19.40 25.88 33.89
C ARG A 561 20.22 25.24 35.02
N ALA A 562 20.51 23.95 34.91
CA ALA A 562 21.28 23.16 35.87
C ALA A 562 22.79 23.41 35.76
N ALA A 563 23.27 23.83 34.58
CA ALA A 563 24.65 24.29 34.43
C ALA A 563 24.89 25.47 35.39
N ALA A 564 25.73 25.28 36.41
CA ALA A 564 26.17 26.34 37.32
C ALA A 564 27.02 27.34 36.53
N ARG A 565 26.34 28.27 35.83
CA ARG A 565 26.94 29.16 34.84
C ARG A 565 28.09 29.93 35.47
N GLU A 566 29.31 29.65 35.04
CA GLU A 566 30.41 30.55 35.34
C GLU A 566 30.28 31.76 34.42
N THR A 567 30.25 32.94 35.03
CA THR A 567 30.21 34.22 34.32
C THR A 567 31.57 34.89 34.46
N LEU A 568 32.11 35.35 33.34
CA LEU A 568 33.30 36.18 33.28
C LEU A 568 32.90 37.62 32.98
N ASP A 569 33.43 38.57 33.75
CA ASP A 569 33.42 40.00 33.42
C ASP A 569 34.88 40.41 33.11
N PHE A 570 35.14 40.95 31.93
CA PHE A 570 36.46 41.46 31.53
C PHE A 570 36.33 42.61 30.53
N VAL A 571 37.45 43.28 30.23
CA VAL A 571 37.47 44.43 29.33
C VAL A 571 38.38 44.11 28.13
N LEU A 572 37.92 44.43 26.92
CA LEU A 572 38.69 44.30 25.70
C LEU A 572 39.07 45.65 25.10
N PRO A 573 40.23 45.75 24.43
CA PRO A 573 40.60 46.93 23.66
C PRO A 573 39.74 47.06 22.39
N PRO A 574 39.58 48.29 21.85
CA PRO A 574 38.87 48.52 20.59
C PRO A 574 39.46 47.78 19.38
N SER A 575 40.72 47.33 19.44
CA SER A 575 41.34 46.52 18.38
C SER A 575 40.66 45.16 18.16
N LEU A 576 39.87 44.68 19.13
CA LEU A 576 39.08 43.46 19.04
C LEU A 576 37.60 43.74 18.75
N LEU A 577 37.30 44.79 17.97
CA LEU A 577 35.93 45.20 17.63
C LEU A 577 35.11 44.10 16.91
N ALA A 578 35.80 43.18 16.21
CA ALA A 578 35.18 42.11 15.47
C ALA A 578 34.42 41.09 16.34
N LEU A 579 34.65 41.07 17.66
CA LEU A 579 33.90 40.21 18.57
C LEU A 579 32.49 40.74 18.81
N GLU A 580 31.50 39.86 18.73
CA GLU A 580 30.07 40.14 18.84
C GLU A 580 29.41 39.25 19.92
N PRO A 581 28.22 39.63 20.44
CA PRO A 581 27.44 38.73 21.27
C PRO A 581 27.12 37.40 20.55
N GLY A 582 27.40 36.29 21.22
CA GLY A 582 27.30 34.93 20.68
C GLY A 582 28.65 34.31 20.30
N ASP A 583 29.72 35.10 20.18
CA ASP A 583 31.06 34.58 19.94
C ASP A 583 31.58 33.79 21.13
N LEU A 584 32.38 32.77 20.83
CA LEU A 584 33.01 31.93 21.85
C LEU A 584 34.46 32.33 22.06
N VAL A 585 34.83 32.50 23.32
CA VAL A 585 36.19 32.83 23.74
C VAL A 585 36.71 31.85 24.78
N ASN A 586 38.00 31.54 24.67
CA ASN A 586 38.78 30.94 25.74
C ASN A 586 39.69 32.02 26.33
N ILE A 587 39.91 31.99 27.64
CA ILE A 587 40.95 32.81 28.27
C ILE A 587 42.14 31.89 28.56
N ALA A 588 43.31 32.20 27.99
CA ALA A 588 44.50 31.38 28.19
C ALA A 588 44.83 31.26 29.70
N GLY A 589 45.02 30.03 30.17
CA GLY A 589 45.26 29.74 31.59
C GLY A 589 44.01 29.43 32.42
N LEU A 590 42.80 29.57 31.87
CA LEU A 590 41.59 28.96 32.45
C LEU A 590 41.38 27.57 31.86
N ALA A 591 41.05 26.60 32.71
CA ALA A 591 40.70 25.24 32.27
C ALA A 591 39.22 25.14 31.89
N GLU A 592 38.38 25.98 32.49
CA GLU A 592 36.96 26.10 32.18
C GLU A 592 36.78 26.88 30.86
N GLY A 593 35.82 26.47 30.04
CA GLY A 593 35.53 27.09 28.74
C GLY A 593 35.06 26.07 27.69
N PRO A 594 34.62 26.54 26.51
CA PRO A 594 34.59 27.94 26.09
C PRO A 594 33.46 28.77 26.71
N PHE A 595 33.63 30.09 26.67
CA PHE A 595 32.65 31.07 27.17
C PHE A 595 32.00 31.82 26.00
N GLU A 596 30.67 31.85 25.97
CA GLU A 596 29.87 32.66 25.06
C GLU A 596 29.80 34.11 25.54
N ILE A 597 30.13 35.07 24.69
CA ILE A 597 29.91 36.49 24.95
C ILE A 597 28.40 36.76 24.99
N ALA A 598 27.88 37.09 26.18
CA ALA A 598 26.45 37.33 26.39
C ALA A 598 26.08 38.82 26.27
N GLU A 599 27.00 39.72 26.64
CA GLU A 599 26.77 41.16 26.64
C GLU A 599 28.07 41.90 26.30
N ILE A 600 27.94 42.92 25.45
CA ILE A 600 29.01 43.89 25.16
C ILE A 600 28.45 45.28 25.44
N ARG A 601 29.19 46.08 26.22
CA ARG A 601 28.94 47.53 26.37
C ARG A 601 30.14 48.30 25.82
N ASP A 602 29.95 48.92 24.66
CA ASP A 602 30.99 49.69 24.01
C ASP A 602 31.04 51.14 24.52
N GLY A 603 32.26 51.60 24.80
CA GLY A 603 32.59 52.96 25.21
C GLY A 603 34.03 53.30 24.75
N LEU A 604 34.86 53.85 25.64
CA LEU A 604 36.31 54.00 25.37
C LEU A 604 37.04 52.64 25.32
N SER A 605 36.49 51.63 25.98
CA SER A 605 36.88 50.23 25.96
C SER A 605 35.61 49.37 25.87
N ARG A 606 35.76 48.09 25.54
CA ARG A 606 34.63 47.17 25.38
C ARG A 606 34.46 46.35 26.66
N GLN A 607 33.40 46.57 27.41
CA GLN A 607 33.11 45.75 28.60
C GLN A 607 32.37 44.49 28.17
N ILE A 608 32.92 43.32 28.50
CA ILE A 608 32.42 42.02 28.08
C ILE A 608 31.92 41.25 29.29
N LYS A 609 30.71 40.70 29.15
CA LYS A 609 30.24 39.62 30.02
C LYS A 609 30.11 38.35 29.19
N ALA A 610 30.83 37.31 29.58
CA ALA A 610 30.79 36.00 28.94
C ALA A 610 30.32 34.93 29.93
N ARG A 611 29.78 33.82 29.43
CA ARG A 611 29.25 32.72 30.26
C ARG A 611 29.59 31.36 29.68
N THR A 612 29.74 30.35 30.53
CA THR A 612 29.92 28.97 30.07
C THR A 612 28.73 28.49 29.25
N LEU A 613 28.99 27.69 28.23
CA LEU A 613 27.94 27.03 27.46
C LEU A 613 27.22 25.95 28.29
N PRO A 614 25.94 25.67 27.98
CA PRO A 614 25.29 24.42 28.41
C PRO A 614 26.09 23.21 27.91
N ASN A 615 26.06 22.10 28.64
CA ASN A 615 26.78 20.88 28.24
C ASN A 615 26.17 20.23 26.97
N ASN A 616 24.93 20.60 26.62
CA ASN A 616 24.14 20.09 25.51
C ASN A 616 24.11 18.55 25.46
N THR A 617 23.99 17.95 26.65
CA THR A 617 23.97 16.49 26.84
C THR A 617 22.58 15.87 26.75
N ALA A 618 21.56 16.69 26.48
CA ALA A 618 20.19 16.23 26.30
C ALA A 618 20.13 15.34 25.05
N VAL A 619 19.72 14.09 25.23
CA VAL A 619 19.53 13.14 24.14
C VAL A 619 18.07 12.76 24.14
N ALA A 620 17.45 12.79 22.96
CA ALA A 620 16.11 12.24 22.83
C ALA A 620 16.13 10.77 23.30
N THR A 621 15.40 10.47 24.36
CA THR A 621 15.17 9.08 24.79
C THR A 621 13.75 8.71 24.39
N ALA A 622 13.61 7.58 23.69
CA ALA A 622 12.29 7.10 23.31
C ALA A 622 11.46 6.84 24.57
N VAL A 623 10.31 7.52 24.67
CA VAL A 623 9.24 7.08 25.55
C VAL A 623 8.35 6.19 24.70
N ASP A 624 8.28 4.91 25.04
CA ASP A 624 7.35 4.02 24.39
C ASP A 624 5.98 4.16 25.06
N ARG A 625 5.08 4.90 24.42
CA ARG A 625 3.71 5.03 24.84
C ARG A 625 2.80 4.67 23.67
N PRO A 626 2.00 3.60 23.78
CA PRO A 626 0.98 3.30 22.77
C PRO A 626 0.00 4.47 22.67
N LEU A 627 -0.36 4.87 21.44
CA LEU A 627 -1.49 5.79 21.25
C LEU A 627 -2.76 5.09 21.77
N ALA A 628 -3.54 5.78 22.58
CA ALA A 628 -4.85 5.28 22.97
C ALA A 628 -5.78 5.36 21.74
N PRO A 629 -6.52 4.30 21.40
CA PRO A 629 -7.57 4.40 20.41
C PRO A 629 -8.59 5.43 20.89
N GLY A 630 -8.69 6.56 20.20
CA GLY A 630 -9.84 7.46 20.37
C GLY A 630 -11.12 6.70 20.02
N GLY A 631 -12.27 7.12 20.58
CA GLY A 631 -13.59 6.57 20.25
C GLY A 631 -14.06 6.97 18.85
N GLY A 632 -13.26 6.66 17.82
CA GLY A 632 -13.54 6.98 16.42
C GLY A 632 -14.63 6.10 15.82
N GLU A 633 -15.33 6.65 14.84
CA GLU A 633 -16.37 5.97 14.06
C GLU A 633 -15.82 4.69 13.39
N PHE A 634 -16.65 3.64 13.35
CA PHE A 634 -16.31 2.39 12.69
C PHE A 634 -16.12 2.62 11.18
N ALA A 635 -15.09 2.00 10.60
CA ALA A 635 -14.86 2.05 9.16
C ALA A 635 -16.08 1.52 8.39
N GLU A 636 -16.49 2.22 7.33
CA GLU A 636 -17.48 1.70 6.37
C GLU A 636 -16.93 0.39 5.77
N VAL A 637 -17.70 -0.69 5.87
CA VAL A 637 -17.33 -2.00 5.33
C VAL A 637 -18.22 -2.28 4.13
N LEU A 638 -17.61 -2.54 2.97
CA LEU A 638 -18.32 -3.05 1.81
C LEU A 638 -18.55 -4.57 1.97
N PRO A 639 -19.79 -5.04 2.18
CA PRO A 639 -20.06 -6.45 2.39
C PRO A 639 -19.99 -7.22 1.07
N LEU A 640 -19.55 -8.48 1.14
CA LEU A 640 -19.68 -9.44 0.06
C LEU A 640 -21.00 -10.18 0.21
N VAL A 641 -21.78 -10.23 -0.87
CA VAL A 641 -23.07 -10.92 -0.90
C VAL A 641 -23.10 -11.92 -2.05
N ALA A 642 -23.60 -13.12 -1.78
CA ALA A 642 -23.87 -14.11 -2.80
C ALA A 642 -25.33 -14.55 -2.71
N VAL A 643 -25.98 -14.65 -3.87
CA VAL A 643 -27.38 -15.06 -4.00
C VAL A 643 -27.41 -16.27 -4.93
N ALA A 644 -27.68 -17.45 -4.36
CA ALA A 644 -27.79 -18.68 -5.11
C ALA A 644 -29.26 -19.00 -5.41
N HIS A 645 -29.62 -19.06 -6.69
CA HIS A 645 -30.95 -19.52 -7.10
C HIS A 645 -30.95 -21.04 -7.22
N LEU A 646 -31.52 -21.71 -6.22
CA LEU A 646 -31.59 -23.16 -6.11
C LEU A 646 -33.00 -23.68 -6.46
N PRO A 647 -33.13 -24.96 -6.80
CA PRO A 647 -34.42 -25.58 -7.08
C PRO A 647 -35.36 -25.58 -5.86
N ALA A 648 -36.55 -26.16 -6.03
CA ALA A 648 -37.50 -26.37 -4.92
C ALA A 648 -37.00 -27.44 -3.92
N LEU A 649 -37.39 -27.32 -2.66
CA LEU A 649 -37.24 -28.40 -1.66
C LEU A 649 -38.49 -29.30 -1.66
N PRO A 650 -38.41 -30.54 -1.14
CA PRO A 650 -39.56 -31.46 -1.12
C PRO A 650 -40.79 -30.97 -0.35
N ASP A 651 -40.61 -30.07 0.63
CA ASP A 651 -41.67 -29.46 1.42
C ASP A 651 -42.41 -28.32 0.70
N ASP A 652 -41.80 -27.73 -0.33
CA ASP A 652 -42.40 -26.69 -1.18
C ASP A 652 -42.04 -26.89 -2.66
N PRO A 653 -42.49 -28.00 -3.29
CA PRO A 653 -42.04 -28.41 -4.62
C PRO A 653 -42.43 -27.45 -5.75
N GLY A 654 -43.33 -26.49 -5.49
CA GLY A 654 -43.81 -25.53 -6.49
C GLY A 654 -42.99 -24.24 -6.60
N ARG A 655 -42.06 -23.98 -5.67
CA ARG A 655 -41.28 -22.74 -5.63
C ARG A 655 -39.79 -23.03 -5.50
N SER A 656 -39.02 -22.57 -6.49
CA SER A 656 -37.56 -22.46 -6.36
C SER A 656 -37.17 -21.50 -5.24
N ARG A 657 -35.91 -21.48 -4.81
CA ARG A 657 -35.48 -20.69 -3.66
C ARG A 657 -34.22 -19.86 -3.92
N LEU A 658 -34.14 -18.70 -3.30
CA LEU A 658 -32.89 -17.93 -3.19
C LEU A 658 -32.22 -18.24 -1.86
N VAL A 659 -30.94 -18.58 -1.89
CA VAL A 659 -30.09 -18.63 -0.71
C VAL A 659 -29.21 -17.39 -0.71
N VAL A 660 -29.47 -16.50 0.25
CA VAL A 660 -28.75 -15.24 0.42
C VAL A 660 -27.72 -15.39 1.53
N ALA A 661 -26.46 -15.18 1.20
CA ALA A 661 -25.32 -15.26 2.09
C ALA A 661 -24.55 -13.94 2.07
N GLY A 662 -24.08 -13.52 3.24
CA GLY A 662 -23.34 -12.26 3.39
C GLY A 662 -22.09 -12.43 4.26
N TYR A 663 -21.04 -11.71 3.90
CA TYR A 663 -19.77 -11.71 4.61
C TYR A 663 -19.19 -10.30 4.69
N ALA A 664 -18.64 -9.94 5.84
CA ALA A 664 -17.95 -8.68 6.08
C ALA A 664 -16.94 -8.84 7.23
N GLN A 665 -15.81 -8.14 7.14
CA GLN A 665 -14.79 -8.11 8.20
C GLN A 665 -14.27 -6.66 8.38
N PRO A 666 -14.47 -6.04 9.57
CA PRO A 666 -15.28 -6.53 10.69
C PRO A 666 -16.76 -6.71 10.31
N TRP A 667 -17.49 -7.52 11.10
CA TRP A 667 -18.93 -7.71 10.87
C TRP A 667 -19.71 -6.47 11.36
N PRO A 668 -20.54 -5.82 10.53
CA PRO A 668 -21.20 -4.55 10.86
C PRO A 668 -22.43 -4.70 11.79
N GLY A 669 -22.54 -5.84 12.47
CA GLY A 669 -23.70 -6.22 13.29
C GLY A 669 -24.79 -6.94 12.49
N HIS A 670 -25.27 -6.34 11.40
CA HIS A 670 -26.23 -6.96 10.48
C HIS A 670 -26.08 -6.44 9.06
N LEU A 671 -26.58 -7.19 8.07
CA LEU A 671 -26.80 -6.70 6.70
C LEU A 671 -28.30 -6.68 6.42
N LEU A 672 -28.83 -5.51 6.06
CA LEU A 672 -30.21 -5.39 5.62
C LEU A 672 -30.27 -5.44 4.09
N VAL A 673 -30.93 -6.44 3.55
CA VAL A 673 -31.15 -6.62 2.11
C VAL A 673 -32.57 -6.16 1.77
N THR A 674 -32.67 -5.23 0.84
CA THR A 674 -33.93 -4.67 0.35
C THR A 674 -34.05 -4.88 -1.16
N ASP A 675 -35.27 -4.93 -1.68
CA ASP A 675 -35.51 -4.93 -3.11
C ASP A 675 -35.28 -3.53 -3.68
N GLU A 676 -34.42 -3.40 -4.69
CA GLU A 676 -33.99 -2.09 -5.21
C GLU A 676 -35.14 -1.27 -5.79
N THR A 677 -36.15 -1.93 -6.38
CA THR A 677 -37.25 -1.25 -7.08
C THR A 677 -38.33 -0.80 -6.10
N THR A 678 -38.65 -1.64 -5.12
CA THR A 678 -39.75 -1.40 -4.18
C THR A 678 -39.31 -0.81 -2.85
N GLY A 679 -38.02 -0.92 -2.50
CA GLY A 679 -37.47 -0.56 -1.19
C GLY A 679 -37.92 -1.48 -0.05
N ALA A 680 -38.63 -2.57 -0.35
CA ALA A 680 -39.13 -3.50 0.67
C ALA A 680 -37.98 -4.32 1.26
N ALA A 681 -38.00 -4.53 2.57
CA ALA A 681 -37.05 -5.43 3.23
C ALA A 681 -37.28 -6.88 2.76
N VAL A 682 -36.22 -7.49 2.24
CA VAL A 682 -36.21 -8.87 1.73
C VAL A 682 -35.67 -9.81 2.81
N VAL A 683 -34.50 -9.50 3.36
CA VAL A 683 -33.89 -10.31 4.43
C VAL A 683 -32.93 -9.49 5.28
N GLU A 684 -32.85 -9.83 6.57
CA GLU A 684 -31.82 -9.33 7.48
C GLU A 684 -30.85 -10.47 7.83
N LEU A 685 -29.58 -10.30 7.47
CA LEU A 685 -28.51 -11.25 7.83
C LEU A 685 -27.85 -10.78 9.12
N THR A 686 -28.01 -11.55 10.19
CA THR A 686 -27.47 -11.21 11.52
C THR A 686 -26.11 -11.87 11.82
N ARG A 687 -25.64 -12.77 10.95
CA ARG A 687 -24.37 -13.49 11.08
C ARG A 687 -23.69 -13.58 9.72
N ARG A 688 -22.35 -13.49 9.71
CA ARG A 688 -21.55 -13.77 8.51
C ARG A 688 -21.70 -15.24 8.10
N ALA A 689 -21.89 -15.50 6.82
CA ALA A 689 -21.95 -16.84 6.24
C ALA A 689 -20.55 -17.39 5.92
N GLY A 690 -20.41 -18.72 5.84
CA GLY A 690 -19.24 -19.34 5.25
C GLY A 690 -19.28 -19.14 3.74
N MET A 691 -18.36 -18.34 3.21
CA MET A 691 -18.29 -18.00 1.79
C MET A 691 -16.86 -18.15 1.29
N GLY A 692 -16.69 -18.43 0.00
CA GLY A 692 -15.38 -18.66 -0.60
C GLY A 692 -15.43 -18.85 -2.11
N GLU A 693 -14.38 -19.45 -2.66
CA GLU A 693 -14.25 -19.75 -4.08
C GLU A 693 -13.57 -21.09 -4.35
N THR A 694 -13.80 -21.65 -5.54
CA THR A 694 -13.12 -22.86 -6.01
C THR A 694 -11.68 -22.54 -6.43
N VAL A 695 -10.72 -23.39 -6.05
CA VAL A 695 -9.29 -23.19 -6.36
C VAL A 695 -8.89 -23.99 -7.61
N THR A 696 -9.50 -25.15 -7.82
CA THR A 696 -9.21 -26.04 -8.95
C THR A 696 -10.47 -26.31 -9.77
N ALA A 697 -10.28 -26.58 -11.06
CA ALA A 697 -11.37 -27.01 -11.93
C ALA A 697 -11.77 -28.45 -11.60
N PHE A 698 -13.07 -28.77 -11.69
CA PHE A 698 -13.57 -30.13 -11.52
C PHE A 698 -14.70 -30.45 -12.52
N GLY A 699 -14.85 -31.74 -12.84
CA GLY A 699 -15.85 -32.21 -13.80
C GLY A 699 -17.27 -32.29 -13.23
N ALA A 700 -18.24 -32.58 -14.10
CA ALA A 700 -19.65 -32.76 -13.71
C ALA A 700 -19.84 -33.88 -12.66
N GLY A 701 -19.04 -34.95 -12.68
CA GLY A 701 -19.19 -36.03 -11.69
C GLY A 701 -20.50 -36.81 -11.80
N PRO A 702 -20.63 -37.94 -11.10
CA PRO A 702 -21.81 -38.82 -11.18
C PRO A 702 -22.95 -38.36 -10.26
N LEU A 703 -24.19 -38.56 -10.69
CA LEU A 703 -25.40 -38.30 -9.90
C LEU A 703 -25.79 -39.50 -9.03
N GLY A 704 -26.25 -39.24 -7.80
CA GLY A 704 -26.90 -40.23 -6.94
C GLY A 704 -25.99 -41.32 -6.35
N VAL A 705 -24.68 -41.17 -6.47
CA VAL A 705 -23.67 -42.07 -5.88
C VAL A 705 -22.53 -41.27 -5.27
N TRP A 706 -21.78 -41.91 -4.35
CA TRP A 706 -20.55 -41.34 -3.83
C TRP A 706 -19.48 -41.25 -4.92
N GLU A 707 -19.00 -40.03 -5.15
CA GLU A 707 -17.84 -39.76 -5.98
C GLU A 707 -16.58 -39.83 -5.12
N LEU A 708 -15.75 -40.86 -5.37
CA LEU A 708 -14.53 -41.13 -4.58
C LEU A 708 -13.24 -40.68 -5.28
N GLY A 709 -13.27 -40.47 -6.59
CA GLY A 709 -12.06 -40.20 -7.39
C GLY A 709 -11.73 -38.71 -7.55
N ASN A 710 -12.74 -37.85 -7.60
CA ASN A 710 -12.54 -36.41 -7.73
C ASN A 710 -12.47 -35.74 -6.35
N VAL A 711 -11.71 -34.65 -6.29
CA VAL A 711 -11.62 -33.77 -5.12
C VAL A 711 -11.91 -32.34 -5.56
N ILE A 712 -12.46 -31.54 -4.64
CA ILE A 712 -12.71 -30.11 -4.86
C ILE A 712 -11.86 -29.35 -3.87
N GLU A 713 -11.03 -28.43 -4.35
CA GLU A 713 -10.28 -27.52 -3.49
C GLU A 713 -11.00 -26.17 -3.41
N VAL A 714 -11.22 -25.67 -2.19
CA VAL A 714 -11.95 -24.42 -1.92
C VAL A 714 -11.18 -23.53 -0.96
N SER A 715 -11.21 -22.22 -1.22
CA SER A 715 -10.67 -21.18 -0.32
C SER A 715 -11.82 -20.42 0.33
N LEU A 716 -11.92 -20.44 1.66
CA LEU A 716 -12.96 -19.77 2.43
C LEU A 716 -12.46 -18.44 3.03
N LEU A 717 -13.32 -17.42 2.97
CA LEU A 717 -13.11 -16.11 3.57
C LEU A 717 -13.13 -16.14 5.10
N SER A 718 -13.85 -17.10 5.68
CA SER A 718 -13.81 -17.40 7.12
C SER A 718 -14.45 -18.75 7.42
N GLY A 719 -14.20 -19.24 8.63
CA GLY A 719 -14.79 -20.49 9.12
C GLY A 719 -13.88 -21.69 8.90
N HIS A 720 -14.41 -22.86 9.24
CA HIS A 720 -13.68 -24.12 9.15
C HIS A 720 -14.64 -25.22 8.68
N LEU A 721 -14.18 -26.09 7.81
CA LEU A 721 -14.91 -27.27 7.36
C LEU A 721 -14.35 -28.51 8.06
N ALA A 722 -15.25 -29.37 8.53
CA ALA A 722 -14.89 -30.61 9.20
C ALA A 722 -15.45 -31.81 8.44
N SER A 723 -14.72 -32.92 8.50
CA SER A 723 -15.21 -34.22 8.02
C SER A 723 -16.43 -34.66 8.82
N ALA A 724 -17.33 -35.41 8.19
CA ALA A 724 -18.51 -35.98 8.82
C ALA A 724 -18.71 -37.43 8.41
N ASP A 725 -19.34 -38.21 9.30
CA ASP A 725 -19.69 -39.60 8.99
C ASP A 725 -20.69 -39.68 7.84
N GLU A 726 -20.63 -40.78 7.09
CA GLU A 726 -21.39 -40.95 5.84
C GLU A 726 -22.90 -40.76 6.05
N LEU A 727 -23.44 -41.34 7.12
CA LEU A 727 -24.86 -41.19 7.48
C LEU A 727 -25.23 -39.76 7.82
N ALA A 728 -24.33 -38.99 8.44
CA ALA A 728 -24.58 -37.60 8.77
C ALA A 728 -24.62 -36.74 7.48
N VAL A 729 -23.72 -37.01 6.53
CA VAL A 729 -23.73 -36.34 5.23
C VAL A 729 -25.00 -36.67 4.45
N LEU A 730 -25.43 -37.94 4.44
CA LEU A 730 -26.70 -38.34 3.83
C LEU A 730 -27.90 -37.64 4.51
N ALA A 731 -27.84 -37.43 5.82
CA ALA A 731 -28.85 -36.71 6.58
C ALA A 731 -28.81 -35.17 6.43
N GLY A 732 -27.92 -34.61 5.61
CA GLY A 732 -27.88 -33.17 5.30
C GLY A 732 -26.68 -32.40 5.86
N SER A 733 -25.79 -33.04 6.63
CA SER A 733 -24.55 -32.39 7.07
C SER A 733 -23.60 -32.14 5.89
N ASN A 734 -22.70 -31.17 6.04
CA ASN A 734 -21.65 -30.85 5.07
C ASN A 734 -22.17 -30.57 3.66
N ARG A 735 -22.97 -29.51 3.53
CA ARG A 735 -23.50 -29.02 2.24
C ARG A 735 -22.81 -27.72 1.85
N ILE A 736 -22.41 -27.63 0.59
CA ILE A 736 -21.99 -26.39 -0.06
C ILE A 736 -22.81 -26.17 -1.32
N ALA A 737 -23.08 -24.91 -1.65
CA ALA A 737 -23.56 -24.50 -2.97
C ALA A 737 -22.38 -23.90 -3.74
N VAL A 738 -22.13 -24.40 -4.95
CA VAL A 738 -21.06 -23.93 -5.84
C VAL A 738 -21.66 -23.35 -7.10
N GLU A 739 -21.20 -22.17 -7.49
CA GLU A 739 -21.58 -21.56 -8.76
C GLU A 739 -20.98 -22.33 -9.94
N SER A 740 -21.80 -22.76 -10.89
CA SER A 740 -21.38 -23.61 -11.99
C SER A 740 -22.23 -23.37 -13.24
N GLY A 741 -21.58 -22.99 -14.35
CA GLY A 741 -22.25 -22.84 -15.65
C GLY A 741 -23.40 -21.82 -15.67
N GLY A 742 -23.32 -20.76 -14.87
CA GLY A 742 -24.37 -19.74 -14.72
C GLY A 742 -25.53 -20.13 -13.80
N ASN A 743 -25.46 -21.30 -13.15
CA ASN A 743 -26.39 -21.77 -12.12
C ASN A 743 -25.61 -22.17 -10.86
N TRP A 744 -26.25 -22.95 -9.97
CA TRP A 744 -25.64 -23.43 -8.73
C TRP A 744 -25.84 -24.94 -8.56
N GLU A 745 -24.80 -25.62 -8.09
CA GLU A 745 -24.81 -27.04 -7.71
C GLU A 745 -24.74 -27.17 -6.18
N VAL A 746 -25.60 -27.98 -5.58
CA VAL A 746 -25.47 -28.37 -4.17
C VAL A 746 -24.65 -29.66 -4.09
N ILE A 747 -23.55 -29.59 -3.34
CA ILE A 747 -22.58 -30.68 -3.17
C ILE A 747 -22.49 -31.05 -1.70
N GLY A 748 -22.57 -32.35 -1.42
CA GLY A 748 -22.24 -32.94 -0.12
C GLY A 748 -20.81 -33.43 -0.06
N PHE A 749 -20.14 -33.38 1.10
CA PHE A 749 -18.78 -33.91 1.25
C PHE A 749 -18.58 -34.69 2.56
N GLY A 750 -17.90 -35.83 2.48
CA GLY A 750 -17.58 -36.68 3.63
C GLY A 750 -16.26 -36.32 4.33
N ALA A 751 -15.28 -35.85 3.58
CA ALA A 751 -13.96 -35.53 4.12
C ALA A 751 -13.53 -34.11 3.74
N ALA A 752 -13.03 -33.38 4.74
CA ALA A 752 -12.40 -32.07 4.58
C ALA A 752 -10.99 -32.10 5.18
N GLU A 753 -9.99 -31.85 4.34
CA GLU A 753 -8.57 -31.74 4.71
C GLU A 753 -8.15 -30.28 4.62
N LEU A 754 -7.59 -29.71 5.70
CA LEU A 754 -7.04 -28.35 5.70
C LEU A 754 -5.64 -28.36 5.06
N LEU A 755 -5.48 -27.70 3.92
CA LEU A 755 -4.20 -27.61 3.21
C LEU A 755 -3.37 -26.42 3.68
N ALA A 756 -4.03 -25.29 3.92
CA ALA A 756 -3.48 -24.04 4.43
C ALA A 756 -4.61 -23.26 5.14
N PRO A 757 -4.33 -22.20 5.92
CA PRO A 757 -5.39 -21.39 6.54
C PRO A 757 -6.46 -20.95 5.53
N GLY A 758 -7.72 -21.33 5.76
CA GLY A 758 -8.85 -21.05 4.85
C GLY A 758 -8.94 -21.94 3.61
N HIS A 759 -7.93 -22.74 3.29
CA HIS A 759 -7.90 -23.59 2.08
C HIS A 759 -8.13 -25.06 2.42
N PHE A 760 -9.17 -25.66 1.84
CA PHE A 760 -9.60 -27.02 2.11
C PHE A 760 -9.67 -27.87 0.85
N ARG A 761 -9.27 -29.14 0.97
CA ARG A 761 -9.59 -30.20 0.00
C ARG A 761 -10.77 -31.01 0.48
N LEU A 762 -11.80 -31.07 -0.34
CA LEU A 762 -13.03 -31.81 -0.12
C LEU A 762 -13.03 -33.08 -0.97
N SER A 763 -13.35 -34.21 -0.36
CA SER A 763 -13.43 -35.51 -1.03
C SER A 763 -14.58 -36.36 -0.48
N ARG A 764 -14.86 -37.49 -1.15
CA ARG A 764 -16.07 -38.29 -0.95
C ARG A 764 -17.28 -37.39 -1.17
N LEU A 765 -17.57 -37.11 -2.43
CA LEU A 765 -18.54 -36.09 -2.82
C LEU A 765 -19.89 -36.72 -3.15
N LEU A 766 -20.98 -36.00 -2.87
CA LEU A 766 -22.31 -36.27 -3.38
C LEU A 766 -22.71 -35.10 -4.27
N ARG A 767 -22.85 -35.37 -5.55
CA ARG A 767 -23.09 -34.35 -6.59
C ARG A 767 -24.57 -34.20 -6.89
N GLY A 768 -24.97 -33.00 -7.30
CA GLY A 768 -26.32 -32.73 -7.80
C GLY A 768 -27.43 -32.93 -6.77
N LEU A 769 -27.15 -32.63 -5.51
CA LEU A 769 -28.14 -32.77 -4.44
C LEU A 769 -29.26 -31.74 -4.59
N GLU A 770 -30.40 -32.01 -3.95
CA GLU A 770 -31.56 -31.09 -3.92
C GLU A 770 -32.06 -30.69 -5.33
N GLY A 771 -31.87 -31.60 -6.31
CA GLY A 771 -32.34 -31.44 -7.68
C GLY A 771 -31.50 -30.49 -8.54
N THR A 772 -30.26 -30.18 -8.13
CA THR A 772 -29.31 -29.44 -8.97
C THR A 772 -28.64 -30.35 -10.01
N VAL A 773 -28.10 -29.76 -11.07
CA VAL A 773 -27.44 -30.49 -12.16
C VAL A 773 -25.92 -30.30 -12.06
N PRO A 774 -25.16 -31.39 -11.90
CA PRO A 774 -23.71 -31.30 -11.90
C PRO A 774 -23.17 -30.93 -13.28
N VAL A 775 -22.29 -29.94 -13.32
CA VAL A 775 -21.61 -29.52 -14.54
C VAL A 775 -20.12 -29.28 -14.26
N ALA A 776 -19.31 -29.24 -15.31
CA ALA A 776 -17.90 -28.88 -15.16
C ALA A 776 -17.78 -27.44 -14.63
N THR A 777 -16.92 -27.24 -13.63
CA THR A 777 -16.76 -25.98 -12.92
C THR A 777 -15.31 -25.52 -13.05
N ALA A 778 -15.14 -24.23 -13.36
CA ALA A 778 -13.83 -23.60 -13.47
C ALA A 778 -13.30 -23.16 -12.08
N PRO A 779 -12.01 -22.84 -11.95
CA PRO A 779 -11.50 -22.14 -10.77
C PRO A 779 -12.15 -20.75 -10.63
N GLY A 780 -12.17 -20.20 -9.42
CA GLY A 780 -12.70 -18.87 -9.10
C GLY A 780 -14.22 -18.77 -9.01
N CYS A 781 -14.94 -19.90 -8.98
CA CYS A 781 -16.40 -19.90 -8.86
C CYS A 781 -16.82 -19.77 -7.39
N ARG A 782 -17.89 -19.01 -7.12
CA ARG A 782 -18.34 -18.72 -5.75
C ARG A 782 -18.83 -19.98 -5.02
N VAL A 783 -18.55 -20.03 -3.72
CA VAL A 783 -18.97 -21.11 -2.81
C VAL A 783 -19.71 -20.52 -1.62
N ILE A 784 -20.84 -21.12 -1.26
CA ILE A 784 -21.61 -20.82 -0.04
C ILE A 784 -21.70 -22.09 0.81
N VAL A 785 -21.34 -22.01 2.08
CA VAL A 785 -21.54 -23.10 3.05
C VAL A 785 -22.97 -23.05 3.59
N LEU A 786 -23.70 -24.16 3.43
CA LEU A 786 -25.11 -24.26 3.83
C LEU A 786 -25.22 -24.81 5.26
N ASP A 787 -24.88 -23.98 6.24
CA ASP A 787 -24.83 -24.33 7.68
C ASP A 787 -25.89 -23.60 8.55
N GLY A 788 -26.88 -22.99 7.90
CA GLY A 788 -27.92 -22.18 8.55
C GLY A 788 -27.54 -20.73 8.87
N ARG A 789 -26.37 -20.26 8.41
CA ARG A 789 -26.02 -18.83 8.43
C ARG A 789 -26.50 -18.07 7.19
N ALA A 790 -26.62 -18.75 6.06
CA ALA A 790 -27.32 -18.24 4.90
C ALA A 790 -28.85 -18.33 5.12
N VAL A 791 -29.60 -17.39 4.52
CA VAL A 791 -31.06 -17.36 4.62
C VAL A 791 -31.69 -17.81 3.31
N THR A 792 -32.67 -18.70 3.40
CA THR A 792 -33.41 -19.23 2.26
C THR A 792 -34.76 -18.54 2.12
N LEU A 793 -35.09 -18.08 0.91
CA LEU A 793 -36.34 -17.40 0.57
C LEU A 793 -37.02 -18.10 -0.62
N PRO A 794 -38.34 -18.33 -0.58
CA PRO A 794 -39.07 -18.85 -1.74
C PRO A 794 -39.15 -17.79 -2.85
N VAL A 795 -39.07 -18.24 -4.10
CA VAL A 795 -39.27 -17.41 -5.30
C VAL A 795 -40.66 -17.70 -5.85
N GLU A 796 -41.50 -16.67 -5.89
CA GLU A 796 -42.80 -16.75 -6.54
C GLU A 796 -42.63 -16.92 -8.05
N THR A 797 -43.44 -17.80 -8.66
CA THR A 797 -43.31 -18.19 -10.08
C THR A 797 -43.36 -17.00 -11.04
N GLN A 798 -44.09 -15.94 -10.66
CA GLN A 798 -44.25 -14.71 -11.43
C GLN A 798 -42.96 -13.89 -11.56
N LEU A 799 -42.00 -14.13 -10.66
CA LEU A 799 -40.74 -13.39 -10.56
C LEU A 799 -39.58 -14.10 -11.28
N LEU A 800 -39.86 -15.28 -11.87
CA LEU A 800 -38.90 -16.04 -12.65
C LEU A 800 -38.71 -15.41 -14.04
N GLY A 801 -37.47 -15.25 -14.46
CA GLY A 801 -37.10 -14.64 -15.74
C GLY A 801 -36.98 -13.11 -15.70
N GLU A 802 -37.26 -12.47 -14.56
CA GLU A 802 -37.03 -11.03 -14.37
C GLU A 802 -35.59 -10.76 -13.95
N GLU A 803 -34.98 -9.69 -14.47
CA GLU A 803 -33.73 -9.15 -13.90
C GLU A 803 -34.06 -8.32 -12.67
N ARG A 804 -33.50 -8.70 -11.51
CA ARG A 804 -33.72 -8.01 -10.24
C ARG A 804 -32.41 -7.49 -9.69
N ALA A 805 -32.53 -6.54 -8.78
CA ALA A 805 -31.41 -6.10 -7.96
C ALA A 805 -31.85 -5.93 -6.51
N PHE A 806 -30.97 -6.28 -5.59
CA PHE A 806 -31.12 -6.00 -4.17
C PHE A 806 -30.21 -4.85 -3.77
N ARG A 807 -30.63 -4.03 -2.83
CA ARG A 807 -29.76 -3.06 -2.15
C ARG A 807 -29.45 -3.54 -0.75
N VAL A 808 -28.15 -3.60 -0.44
CA VAL A 808 -27.63 -4.16 0.80
C VAL A 808 -27.00 -3.06 1.64
N TYR A 809 -27.49 -2.89 2.85
CA TYR A 809 -26.99 -1.92 3.82
C TYR A 809 -26.14 -2.62 4.90
N ALA A 810 -24.94 -2.13 5.13
CA ALA A 810 -23.98 -2.66 6.10
C ALA A 810 -24.08 -1.96 7.47
N GLY A 811 -24.91 -2.52 8.36
CA GLY A 811 -25.14 -1.96 9.69
C GLY A 811 -25.97 -0.66 9.66
N SER A 812 -26.07 -0.01 10.82
CA SER A 812 -26.96 1.16 11.00
C SER A 812 -26.39 2.48 10.47
N SER A 813 -25.08 2.55 10.21
CA SER A 813 -24.39 3.74 9.70
C SER A 813 -24.36 3.81 8.18
N ASP A 814 -24.57 2.70 7.47
CA ASP A 814 -24.64 2.69 6.01
C ASP A 814 -26.02 3.17 5.54
N VAL A 815 -26.08 4.42 5.11
CA VAL A 815 -27.31 5.06 4.60
C VAL A 815 -27.45 4.93 3.07
N THR A 816 -26.39 4.52 2.37
CA THR A 816 -26.36 4.43 0.91
C THR A 816 -26.73 3.05 0.40
N GLY A 817 -26.17 2.01 1.01
CA GLY A 817 -26.28 0.63 0.57
C GLY A 817 -25.64 0.37 -0.80
N THR A 818 -25.34 -0.90 -1.07
CA THR A 818 -24.76 -1.36 -2.34
C THR A 818 -25.76 -2.16 -3.15
N VAL A 819 -25.86 -1.86 -4.45
CA VAL A 819 -26.75 -2.59 -5.38
C VAL A 819 -26.10 -3.90 -5.82
N TRP A 820 -26.87 -4.98 -5.79
CA TRP A 820 -26.45 -6.32 -6.13
C TRP A 820 -27.43 -6.96 -7.11
N PRO A 821 -27.01 -7.26 -8.36
CA PRO A 821 -27.89 -7.91 -9.32
C PRO A 821 -28.19 -9.36 -8.91
N VAL A 822 -29.42 -9.78 -9.17
CA VAL A 822 -29.93 -11.10 -8.84
C VAL A 822 -30.56 -11.70 -10.08
N ALA A 823 -30.03 -12.83 -10.52
CA ALA A 823 -30.58 -13.61 -11.62
C ALA A 823 -31.58 -14.64 -11.07
N THR A 824 -32.86 -14.47 -11.38
CA THR A 824 -33.92 -15.44 -11.07
C THR A 824 -34.35 -16.21 -12.33
N GLY A 825 -33.41 -16.87 -13.00
CA GLY A 825 -33.70 -17.62 -14.23
C GLY A 825 -34.72 -18.73 -14.02
N VAL A 826 -35.42 -19.15 -15.08
CA VAL A 826 -36.44 -20.22 -14.97
C VAL A 826 -35.84 -21.60 -14.69
N ALA A 827 -34.56 -21.83 -15.01
CA ALA A 827 -33.93 -23.15 -15.03
C ALA A 827 -34.03 -23.94 -13.71
N PRO A 828 -33.82 -23.37 -12.50
CA PRO A 828 -33.97 -24.09 -11.24
C PRO A 828 -35.42 -24.52 -10.95
N ALA A 829 -36.40 -23.83 -11.54
CA ALA A 829 -37.83 -24.12 -11.39
C ALA A 829 -38.37 -25.06 -12.48
N LEU A 830 -37.59 -25.40 -13.51
CA LEU A 830 -38.06 -26.31 -14.57
C LEU A 830 -38.12 -27.77 -14.07
N PRO A 831 -39.07 -28.58 -14.60
CA PRO A 831 -39.12 -30.02 -14.34
C PRO A 831 -37.77 -30.71 -14.58
N LEU A 832 -37.45 -31.69 -13.72
CA LEU A 832 -36.23 -32.49 -13.84
C LEU A 832 -36.23 -33.34 -15.13
N PRO A 833 -35.03 -33.63 -15.70
CA PRO A 833 -34.95 -34.50 -16.87
C PRO A 833 -35.31 -35.94 -16.50
N PRO A 834 -36.24 -36.60 -17.20
CA PRO A 834 -36.61 -37.99 -16.91
C PRO A 834 -35.42 -38.95 -16.88
N ALA A 835 -35.52 -40.03 -16.11
CA ALA A 835 -34.46 -41.03 -15.97
C ALA A 835 -34.77 -42.32 -16.74
N GLN A 836 -33.76 -43.16 -16.94
CA GLN A 836 -33.90 -44.51 -17.50
C GLN A 836 -34.71 -44.57 -18.82
N LEU A 837 -34.36 -43.72 -19.78
CA LEU A 837 -34.95 -43.75 -21.11
C LEU A 837 -34.69 -45.13 -21.75
N ARG A 838 -35.75 -45.74 -22.27
CA ARG A 838 -35.73 -47.03 -22.97
C ARG A 838 -36.45 -46.89 -24.29
N ALA A 839 -35.88 -47.49 -25.33
CA ALA A 839 -36.48 -47.57 -26.64
C ALA A 839 -36.43 -49.03 -27.11
N ARG A 840 -37.56 -49.59 -27.54
CA ARG A 840 -37.64 -50.98 -27.98
C ARG A 840 -38.53 -51.12 -29.20
N ARG A 841 -38.04 -51.83 -30.23
CA ARG A 841 -38.87 -52.20 -31.38
C ARG A 841 -39.83 -53.33 -31.01
N GLU A 842 -41.10 -53.14 -31.35
CA GLU A 842 -42.17 -54.11 -31.14
C GLU A 842 -42.38 -54.98 -32.41
N ALA A 843 -43.10 -56.09 -32.26
CA ALA A 843 -43.32 -57.06 -33.34
C ALA A 843 -44.08 -56.50 -34.55
N ASP A 844 -44.83 -55.41 -34.37
CA ASP A 844 -45.56 -54.70 -35.42
C ASP A 844 -44.72 -53.63 -36.16
N GLY A 845 -43.44 -53.49 -35.80
CA GLY A 845 -42.52 -52.50 -36.36
C GLY A 845 -42.56 -51.13 -35.66
N GLY A 846 -43.48 -50.91 -34.72
CA GLY A 846 -43.51 -49.72 -33.86
C GLY A 846 -42.33 -49.69 -32.88
N ILE A 847 -42.03 -48.53 -32.33
CA ILE A 847 -41.00 -48.36 -31.30
C ILE A 847 -41.66 -47.83 -30.03
N ALA A 848 -41.60 -48.61 -28.95
CA ALA A 848 -42.04 -48.20 -27.63
C ALA A 848 -40.92 -47.43 -26.94
N LEU A 849 -41.19 -46.15 -26.63
CA LEU A 849 -40.32 -45.30 -25.83
C LEU A 849 -40.90 -45.22 -24.41
N SER A 850 -40.10 -45.45 -23.39
CA SER A 850 -40.51 -45.32 -21.98
C SER A 850 -39.40 -44.71 -21.12
N TRP A 851 -39.78 -44.14 -19.98
CA TRP A 851 -38.86 -43.47 -19.05
C TRP A 851 -39.41 -43.54 -17.62
N VAL A 852 -38.61 -43.07 -16.67
CA VAL A 852 -38.98 -42.94 -15.25
C VAL A 852 -39.08 -41.45 -14.91
N ARG A 853 -40.24 -41.04 -14.37
CA ARG A 853 -40.47 -39.68 -13.88
C ARG A 853 -39.51 -39.36 -12.73
N ARG A 854 -38.99 -38.13 -12.71
CA ARG A 854 -38.30 -37.56 -11.55
C ARG A 854 -39.17 -36.45 -10.96
N SER A 855 -39.12 -36.29 -9.64
CA SER A 855 -39.92 -35.29 -8.94
C SER A 855 -39.13 -34.76 -7.74
N ARG A 856 -39.10 -33.44 -7.55
CA ARG A 856 -38.52 -32.83 -6.35
C ARG A 856 -39.43 -32.95 -5.13
N ALA A 857 -40.70 -33.26 -5.33
CA ALA A 857 -41.63 -33.57 -4.25
C ALA A 857 -41.35 -34.94 -3.60
N ASP A 858 -40.39 -35.70 -4.12
CA ASP A 858 -39.89 -36.93 -3.50
C ASP A 858 -38.75 -36.59 -2.53
N GLY A 859 -39.04 -36.67 -1.22
CA GLY A 859 -38.06 -36.40 -0.15
C GLY A 859 -37.19 -37.60 0.19
N ASP A 860 -36.74 -38.36 -0.82
CA ASP A 860 -36.02 -39.64 -0.68
C ASP A 860 -36.77 -40.67 0.20
N GLY A 861 -38.10 -40.67 0.11
CA GLY A 861 -38.97 -41.50 0.92
C GLY A 861 -39.20 -42.88 0.30
N TRP A 862 -38.39 -43.87 0.66
CA TRP A 862 -38.49 -45.26 0.16
C TRP A 862 -39.81 -46.00 0.51
N GLY A 863 -40.72 -45.38 1.25
CA GLY A 863 -41.99 -45.96 1.70
C GLY A 863 -43.21 -45.66 0.81
N ALA A 864 -43.09 -44.81 -0.21
CA ALA A 864 -44.19 -44.48 -1.12
C ALA A 864 -44.24 -45.44 -2.33
N VAL A 865 -45.45 -45.77 -2.79
CA VAL A 865 -45.65 -46.64 -3.98
C VAL A 865 -45.28 -45.90 -5.28
N GLU A 866 -45.49 -44.58 -5.31
CA GLU A 866 -45.14 -43.72 -6.43
C GLU A 866 -44.79 -42.31 -5.92
N SER A 867 -43.77 -41.68 -6.52
CA SER A 867 -43.33 -40.33 -6.14
C SER A 867 -44.43 -39.29 -6.41
N PRO A 868 -44.69 -38.34 -5.50
CA PRO A 868 -45.69 -37.29 -5.72
C PRO A 868 -45.42 -36.47 -6.99
N LEU A 869 -46.49 -35.97 -7.63
CA LEU A 869 -46.37 -35.11 -8.82
C LEU A 869 -46.00 -33.68 -8.42
N GLU A 870 -44.84 -33.21 -8.89
CA GLU A 870 -44.39 -31.81 -8.77
C GLU A 870 -45.28 -30.86 -9.61
N TYR A 871 -45.72 -31.32 -10.79
CA TYR A 871 -46.58 -30.55 -11.71
C TYR A 871 -47.80 -31.37 -12.11
N GLN A 872 -49.00 -30.75 -12.08
CA GLN A 872 -50.26 -31.38 -12.46
C GLN A 872 -51.00 -30.56 -13.54
N PRO A 873 -51.53 -31.20 -14.60
CA PRO A 873 -51.47 -32.64 -14.90
C PRO A 873 -50.08 -33.09 -15.38
N GLU A 874 -49.80 -34.40 -15.29
CA GLU A 874 -48.58 -35.00 -15.84
C GLU A 874 -48.59 -34.94 -17.38
N SER A 875 -47.50 -34.45 -17.99
CA SER A 875 -47.37 -34.35 -19.45
C SER A 875 -45.90 -34.35 -19.86
N TYR A 876 -45.60 -34.90 -21.04
CA TYR A 876 -44.27 -35.03 -21.61
C TYR A 876 -44.24 -34.59 -23.07
N ARG A 877 -43.10 -34.00 -23.47
CA ARG A 877 -42.71 -33.75 -24.87
C ARG A 877 -41.59 -34.70 -25.24
N ILE A 878 -41.70 -35.33 -26.39
CA ILE A 878 -40.71 -36.26 -26.94
C ILE A 878 -40.32 -35.78 -28.32
N ASP A 879 -39.06 -35.37 -28.49
CA ASP A 879 -38.52 -34.90 -29.76
C ASP A 879 -37.66 -36.01 -30.39
N ILE A 880 -37.96 -36.40 -31.63
CA ILE A 880 -37.25 -37.41 -32.42
C ILE A 880 -36.30 -36.71 -33.39
N LEU A 881 -35.04 -37.12 -33.42
CA LEU A 881 -33.99 -36.52 -34.22
C LEU A 881 -33.41 -37.49 -35.25
N ASN A 882 -33.27 -37.02 -36.49
CA ASN A 882 -32.43 -37.64 -37.50
C ASN A 882 -31.09 -36.89 -37.57
N GLY A 883 -30.04 -37.48 -37.01
CA GLY A 883 -28.81 -36.75 -36.70
C GLY A 883 -29.11 -35.59 -35.74
N SER A 884 -28.85 -34.35 -36.16
CA SER A 884 -29.18 -33.13 -35.40
C SER A 884 -30.52 -32.50 -35.79
N THR A 885 -31.23 -33.06 -36.78
CA THR A 885 -32.47 -32.47 -37.31
C THR A 885 -33.68 -33.04 -36.57
N LEU A 886 -34.48 -32.16 -35.96
CA LEU A 886 -35.79 -32.54 -35.39
C LEU A 886 -36.73 -32.97 -36.52
N VAL A 887 -37.16 -34.23 -36.50
CA VAL A 887 -38.09 -34.78 -37.51
C VAL A 887 -39.51 -34.91 -36.98
N ARG A 888 -39.70 -35.07 -35.66
CA ARG A 888 -41.02 -35.18 -35.04
C ARG A 888 -41.02 -34.76 -33.58
N THR A 889 -42.15 -34.21 -33.14
CA THR A 889 -42.47 -33.99 -31.72
C THR A 889 -43.74 -34.76 -31.37
N LEU A 890 -43.66 -35.62 -30.36
CA LEU A 890 -44.76 -36.37 -29.78
C LEU A 890 -45.08 -35.83 -28.38
N SER A 891 -46.32 -36.06 -27.91
CA SER A 891 -46.76 -35.72 -26.55
C SER A 891 -47.34 -36.95 -25.86
N SER A 892 -47.10 -37.10 -24.55
CA SER A 892 -47.71 -38.16 -23.74
C SER A 892 -48.15 -37.65 -22.36
N ALA A 893 -49.27 -38.18 -21.85
CA ALA A 893 -49.76 -37.93 -20.50
C ALA A 893 -49.28 -38.99 -19.49
N THR A 894 -48.52 -39.99 -19.96
CA THR A 894 -47.93 -41.07 -19.15
C THR A 894 -46.45 -41.22 -19.50
N PRO A 895 -45.63 -41.89 -18.66
CA PRO A 895 -44.19 -42.01 -18.90
C PRO A 895 -43.81 -43.03 -20.00
N ALA A 896 -44.62 -43.10 -21.06
CA ALA A 896 -44.39 -43.90 -22.25
C ALA A 896 -45.09 -43.29 -23.47
N VAL A 897 -44.54 -43.51 -24.66
CA VAL A 897 -45.17 -43.17 -25.95
C VAL A 897 -44.81 -44.23 -27.00
N SER A 898 -45.72 -44.49 -27.94
CA SER A 898 -45.44 -45.35 -29.09
C SER A 898 -45.14 -44.50 -30.32
N TYR A 899 -44.04 -44.81 -31.01
CA TYR A 899 -43.67 -44.22 -32.29
C TYR A 899 -43.98 -45.20 -33.41
N GLY A 900 -45.06 -44.96 -34.13
CA GLY A 900 -45.66 -45.94 -35.04
C GLY A 900 -44.85 -46.17 -36.34
N PRO A 901 -44.98 -47.33 -36.99
CA PRO A 901 -44.22 -47.64 -38.22
C PRO A 901 -44.56 -46.73 -39.40
N ALA A 902 -45.80 -46.21 -39.49
CA ALA A 902 -46.19 -45.24 -40.51
C ALA A 902 -45.54 -43.86 -40.28
N GLU A 903 -45.36 -43.46 -39.02
CA GLU A 903 -44.69 -42.22 -38.65
C GLU A 903 -43.18 -42.33 -38.90
N GLN A 904 -42.58 -43.47 -38.53
CA GLN A 904 -41.20 -43.82 -38.89
C GLN A 904 -40.97 -43.73 -40.41
N MET A 905 -41.86 -44.31 -41.22
CA MET A 905 -41.76 -44.25 -42.68
C MET A 905 -41.89 -42.82 -43.21
N ALA A 906 -42.74 -41.98 -42.62
CA ALA A 906 -42.90 -40.59 -43.02
C ALA A 906 -41.67 -39.74 -42.71
N ASP A 907 -41.01 -40.00 -41.58
CA ASP A 907 -39.89 -39.17 -41.09
C ASP A 907 -38.54 -39.62 -41.66
N PHE A 908 -38.37 -40.92 -41.88
CA PHE A 908 -37.08 -41.52 -42.29
C PHE A 908 -37.11 -42.17 -43.68
N GLY A 909 -38.28 -42.34 -44.31
CA GLY A 909 -38.43 -43.04 -45.59
C GLY A 909 -38.25 -44.56 -45.51
N ALA A 910 -37.99 -45.09 -44.32
CA ALA A 910 -37.86 -46.51 -43.98
C ALA A 910 -38.12 -46.67 -42.47
N LEU A 911 -38.12 -47.91 -41.96
CA LEU A 911 -38.00 -48.12 -40.51
C LEU A 911 -36.53 -47.84 -40.11
N PRO A 912 -36.25 -46.81 -39.30
CA PRO A 912 -34.88 -46.39 -38.99
C PRO A 912 -34.13 -47.45 -38.16
N ALA A 913 -32.87 -47.71 -38.49
CA ALA A 913 -32.00 -48.60 -37.70
C ALA A 913 -31.56 -47.95 -36.39
N ASP A 914 -31.39 -46.63 -36.39
CA ASP A 914 -31.05 -45.81 -35.23
C ASP A 914 -31.66 -44.41 -35.33
N PHE A 915 -31.82 -43.75 -34.18
CA PHE A 915 -32.12 -42.31 -34.09
C PHE A 915 -31.88 -41.79 -32.66
N GLY A 916 -31.66 -40.48 -32.55
CA GLY A 916 -31.64 -39.79 -31.27
C GLY A 916 -33.05 -39.35 -30.86
N PHE A 917 -33.36 -39.36 -29.57
CA PHE A 917 -34.58 -38.78 -29.05
C PHE A 917 -34.32 -38.02 -27.76
N SER A 918 -35.18 -37.07 -27.44
CA SER A 918 -35.17 -36.39 -26.15
C SER A 918 -36.55 -36.37 -25.52
N VAL A 919 -36.60 -36.51 -24.20
CA VAL A 919 -37.83 -36.53 -23.41
C VAL A 919 -37.73 -35.44 -22.35
N ALA A 920 -38.73 -34.57 -22.30
CA ALA A 920 -38.85 -33.54 -21.27
C ALA A 920 -40.24 -33.56 -20.66
N GLN A 921 -40.33 -33.49 -19.33
CA GLN A 921 -41.61 -33.26 -18.66
C GLN A 921 -42.05 -31.80 -18.88
N ILE A 922 -43.35 -31.56 -19.03
CA ILE A 922 -43.92 -30.23 -19.25
C ILE A 922 -44.58 -29.76 -17.96
N SER A 923 -44.18 -28.58 -17.50
CA SER A 923 -44.93 -27.81 -16.51
C SER A 923 -46.05 -27.04 -17.22
N PRO A 924 -47.32 -27.14 -16.76
CA PRO A 924 -48.41 -26.34 -17.31
C PRO A 924 -48.20 -24.82 -17.15
N VAL A 925 -47.35 -24.41 -16.20
CA VAL A 925 -47.07 -23.00 -15.90
C VAL A 925 -45.76 -22.53 -16.53
N LEU A 926 -44.72 -23.35 -16.49
CA LEU A 926 -43.35 -22.96 -16.91
C LEU A 926 -42.95 -23.49 -18.29
N GLY A 927 -43.74 -24.39 -18.90
CA GLY A 927 -43.45 -24.97 -20.20
C GLY A 927 -42.52 -26.19 -20.13
N VAL A 928 -41.74 -26.41 -21.19
CA VAL A 928 -40.91 -27.61 -21.35
C VAL A 928 -39.76 -27.59 -20.35
N GLY A 929 -39.61 -28.65 -19.57
CA GLY A 929 -38.55 -28.81 -18.60
C GLY A 929 -37.20 -29.23 -19.19
N HIS A 930 -36.29 -29.63 -18.31
CA HIS A 930 -35.00 -30.16 -18.73
C HIS A 930 -35.20 -31.47 -19.51
N ALA A 931 -34.49 -31.62 -20.63
CA ALA A 931 -34.60 -32.79 -21.49
C ALA A 931 -33.56 -33.86 -21.12
N ALA A 932 -33.98 -35.11 -21.08
CA ALA A 932 -33.10 -36.27 -21.10
C ALA A 932 -32.96 -36.76 -22.54
N THR A 933 -31.75 -37.05 -22.98
CA THR A 933 -31.48 -37.59 -24.33
C THR A 933 -31.28 -39.09 -24.27
N GLY A 934 -31.84 -39.80 -25.24
CA GLY A 934 -31.63 -41.22 -25.46
C GLY A 934 -31.31 -41.50 -26.92
N GLU A 935 -30.79 -42.68 -27.19
CA GLU A 935 -30.59 -43.18 -28.54
C GLU A 935 -31.32 -44.51 -28.67
N PHE A 936 -31.98 -44.69 -29.81
CA PHE A 936 -32.49 -45.98 -30.21
C PHE A 936 -31.48 -46.64 -31.15
N HIS A 937 -31.16 -47.91 -30.87
CA HIS A 937 -30.37 -48.79 -31.71
C HIS A 937 -31.20 -50.07 -31.90
N GLY A 938 -31.61 -50.34 -33.13
CA GLY A 938 -32.68 -51.29 -33.46
C GLY A 938 -32.33 -52.77 -33.52
#